data_AF-A0A960VEF3-F1
#
_entry.id   AF-A0A960VEF3-F1
#
_cell.length_a   1.000
_cell.length_b   1.000
_cell.length_c   1.000
_cell.angle_alpha   90.00
_cell.angle_beta   90.00
_cell.angle_gamma   90.00
#
_symmetry.space_group_name_H-M   'P 1'
#
loop_
_entity.id
_entity.type
_entity.pdbx_description
1 polymer ?
#
loop_
_entity_poly.entity_id
_entity_poly.type
_entity_poly.pdbx_seq_one_letter_code
_entity_poly.pdbx_strand_id
1 'polypeptide(L)'
;MTEEEFVITRADGSEIVVKGYVPDFVGDAKVYEPGEFEGRPLPRKVDLRKYMTEVENQSQSNSCTANSVAGAYEYLAKRYLGEDSYDVSRLFIYYIARKLGYGENAEIEDKGSSSFYAIKGLEKYGACSEETWPFDLEKINEEPSEEAYEEAANFLVEDYAYVPVNLDLWKSCLAEGNPIIFGVKTYKSFSSHRKKGLVPVPSPKEAQAEKHGRHAMLCVGYSDKEQVFIVRNSWGSDWGDNGYCYIPYSYVMDKDKNNNNCWIIERLEDIPIDEDLWFDEEDASVLEEIDTELANMSEEEYNDMLDDMGDHPLEYRIGLIILKAAGADGELSEEEYDSLSEYMDKILEELGSEYEAKKILKFCNQNEDNEDLLEESVSLLGKHLSNSLLAQLTQDIEAIAGVDDLSEDENDFLNYLVDEWQINSEENSEENEDEDSEDDEEEEEDSEEDSGEQEESPEKGELYFNDAFQNMGNKKIYFFSDNQYFRYDLYGSDKVDSDYPKEISENWNDLPFESIDAVFQRMDNGKVYFFSGNEYVRYDMNNDCMDEDYPREISENWNDLPFDSIDAAFHKQGTSKVYFFSGTEYARYDLNNDCMDEDYPKEISEAWNLPFDTVDMAFQRIDNNIVYMFCGDEYVRYNLSNDTTDKDEPDNFYDNWYGF
;
A
#
# COMPACT_ATOMS: atom_id res chain seq x y z
N MET A 1 -0.27 -33.91 13.23
CA MET A 1 0.69 -32.89 12.78
C MET A 1 0.14 -31.61 13.35
N THR A 2 0.81 -31.04 14.33
CA THR A 2 0.50 -29.69 14.83
C THR A 2 0.73 -28.75 13.66
N GLU A 3 -0.30 -28.05 13.20
CA GLU A 3 -0.08 -26.90 12.33
C GLU A 3 0.85 -25.96 13.09
N GLU A 4 1.97 -25.57 12.47
CA GLU A 4 2.89 -24.59 13.06
C GLU A 4 2.11 -23.28 13.28
N GLU A 5 2.19 -22.73 14.48
CA GLU A 5 1.50 -21.49 14.81
C GLU A 5 2.07 -20.34 13.97
N PHE A 6 1.20 -19.45 13.49
CA PHE A 6 1.64 -18.24 12.79
C PHE A 6 2.06 -17.20 13.82
N VAL A 7 3.34 -16.81 13.78
CA VAL A 7 3.96 -15.89 14.72
C VAL A 7 4.49 -14.68 13.96
N ILE A 8 4.24 -13.49 14.50
CA ILE A 8 4.90 -12.26 14.09
C ILE A 8 5.99 -11.98 15.12
N THR A 9 7.25 -12.06 14.68
CA THR A 9 8.42 -11.72 15.48
C THR A 9 8.79 -10.26 15.21
N ARG A 10 8.90 -9.47 16.28
CA ARG A 10 9.30 -8.06 16.21
C ARG A 10 10.82 -7.92 16.34
N ALA A 11 11.34 -6.74 16.05
CA ALA A 11 12.78 -6.46 16.10
C ALA A 11 13.42 -6.71 17.48
N ASP A 12 12.67 -6.49 18.55
CA ASP A 12 13.10 -6.74 19.93
C ASP A 12 12.97 -8.21 20.37
N GLY A 13 12.63 -9.10 19.44
CA GLY A 13 12.41 -10.52 19.70
C GLY A 13 11.09 -10.86 20.37
N SER A 14 10.24 -9.86 20.65
CA SER A 14 8.92 -10.14 21.16
C SER A 14 8.06 -10.79 20.06
N GLU A 15 7.30 -11.81 20.46
CA GLU A 15 6.49 -12.61 19.55
C GLU A 15 5.00 -12.46 19.84
N ILE A 16 4.22 -12.35 18.77
CA ILE A 16 2.76 -12.41 18.84
C ILE A 16 2.29 -13.60 18.02
N VAL A 17 1.63 -14.54 18.69
CA VAL A 17 0.95 -15.65 18.03
C VAL A 17 -0.41 -15.16 17.51
N VAL A 18 -0.56 -15.06 16.19
CA VAL A 18 -1.80 -14.56 15.59
C VAL A 18 -2.75 -15.71 15.28
N LYS A 19 -3.73 -15.88 16.15
CA LYS A 19 -4.77 -16.90 16.04
C LYS A 19 -6.04 -16.44 16.75
N GLY A 20 -7.10 -17.24 16.60
CA GLY A 20 -8.34 -17.06 17.35
C GLY A 20 -9.54 -16.61 16.53
N TYR A 21 -9.32 -16.10 15.32
CA TYR A 21 -10.41 -15.85 14.39
C TYR A 21 -10.73 -17.10 13.58
N VAL A 22 -11.97 -17.58 13.70
CA VAL A 22 -12.51 -18.68 12.90
C VAL A 22 -13.54 -18.10 11.93
N PRO A 23 -13.27 -18.09 10.61
CA PRO A 23 -14.27 -17.67 9.63
C PRO A 23 -15.49 -18.58 9.70
N ASP A 24 -16.67 -17.99 9.54
CA ASP A 24 -17.94 -18.72 9.61
C ASP A 24 -18.82 -18.40 8.40
N PHE A 25 -19.74 -19.32 8.11
CA PHE A 25 -20.66 -19.18 7.00
C PHE A 25 -21.79 -18.21 7.36
N VAL A 26 -21.89 -17.14 6.58
CA VAL A 26 -22.99 -16.18 6.65
C VAL A 26 -24.22 -16.85 6.00
N GLY A 27 -25.10 -17.42 6.83
CA GLY A 27 -26.37 -18.02 6.40
C GLY A 27 -27.42 -16.97 6.00
N ASP A 28 -28.67 -17.16 6.41
CA ASP A 28 -29.79 -16.24 6.14
C ASP A 28 -29.75 -14.96 7.02
N ALA A 29 -28.56 -14.41 7.30
CA ALA A 29 -28.42 -13.21 8.11
C ALA A 29 -29.02 -11.98 7.39
N LYS A 30 -29.57 -11.04 8.17
CA LYS A 30 -29.95 -9.71 7.68
C LYS A 30 -28.71 -9.06 7.06
N VAL A 31 -28.84 -8.55 5.84
CA VAL A 31 -27.79 -7.80 5.16
C VAL A 31 -28.00 -6.32 5.48
N TYR A 32 -26.91 -5.63 5.80
CA TYR A 32 -26.93 -4.18 5.98
C TYR A 32 -27.32 -3.49 4.68
N GLU A 33 -28.27 -2.58 4.76
CA GLU A 33 -28.71 -1.71 3.68
C GLU A 33 -28.59 -0.26 4.17
N PRO A 34 -27.88 0.63 3.44
CA PRO A 34 -27.74 2.03 3.84
C PRO A 34 -29.11 2.71 3.98
N GLY A 35 -29.33 3.40 5.09
CA GLY A 35 -30.60 4.08 5.38
C GLY A 35 -30.60 5.56 5.01
N GLU A 36 -29.55 6.31 5.38
CA GLU A 36 -29.52 7.77 5.30
C GLU A 36 -28.82 8.29 4.03
N PHE A 37 -27.89 7.50 3.49
CA PHE A 37 -26.98 7.91 2.40
C PHE A 37 -27.34 7.37 1.02
N GLU A 38 -28.51 6.76 0.84
CA GLU A 38 -28.96 6.30 -0.48
C GLU A 38 -29.07 7.50 -1.45
N GLY A 39 -28.11 7.63 -2.38
CA GLY A 39 -28.06 8.71 -3.37
C GLY A 39 -27.51 10.06 -2.88
N ARG A 40 -26.77 10.09 -1.75
CA ARG A 40 -26.04 11.27 -1.26
C ARG A 40 -24.53 11.04 -1.28
N PRO A 41 -23.71 12.10 -1.44
CA PRO A 41 -22.27 11.98 -1.27
C PRO A 41 -21.95 11.58 0.18
N LEU A 42 -21.04 10.62 0.33
CA LEU A 42 -20.50 10.23 1.64
C LEU A 42 -19.46 11.24 2.12
N PRO A 43 -19.31 11.44 3.44
CA PRO A 43 -18.24 12.25 3.98
C PRO A 43 -16.88 11.66 3.59
N ARG A 44 -15.87 12.50 3.36
CA ARG A 44 -14.54 12.05 2.92
C ARG A 44 -13.73 11.38 4.03
N LYS A 45 -14.07 11.68 5.28
CA LYS A 45 -13.46 11.08 6.46
C LYS A 45 -14.49 10.92 7.57
N VAL A 46 -14.44 9.79 8.25
CA VAL A 46 -15.25 9.48 9.43
C VAL A 46 -14.34 8.92 10.51
N ASP A 47 -14.44 9.46 11.72
CA ASP A 47 -13.65 8.99 12.87
C ASP A 47 -14.53 8.77 14.11
N LEU A 48 -14.83 7.52 14.42
CA LEU A 48 -15.69 7.15 15.55
C LEU A 48 -14.92 7.02 16.88
N ARG A 49 -13.61 7.28 16.91
CA ARG A 49 -12.75 7.07 18.11
C ARG A 49 -13.19 7.86 19.33
N LYS A 50 -13.85 9.02 19.14
CA LYS A 50 -14.43 9.85 20.22
C LYS A 50 -15.28 9.03 21.22
N TYR A 51 -15.96 7.98 20.73
CA TYR A 51 -16.85 7.15 21.52
C TYR A 51 -16.29 5.75 21.80
N MET A 52 -15.05 5.47 21.44
CA MET A 52 -14.40 4.22 21.80
C MET A 52 -13.89 4.29 23.25
N THR A 53 -13.81 3.13 23.90
CA THR A 53 -13.13 2.92 25.20
C THR A 53 -11.61 2.82 25.00
N GLU A 54 -10.84 2.64 26.07
CA GLU A 54 -9.38 2.40 25.93
C GLU A 54 -9.12 1.08 25.19
N VAL A 55 -8.02 0.99 24.43
CA VAL A 55 -7.72 -0.22 23.66
C VAL A 55 -7.27 -1.36 24.57
N GLU A 56 -7.93 -2.50 24.38
CA GLU A 56 -7.72 -3.68 25.19
C GLU A 56 -6.50 -4.50 24.78
N ASN A 57 -5.95 -5.27 25.73
CA ASN A 57 -4.87 -6.23 25.47
C ASN A 57 -5.35 -7.68 25.69
N GLN A 58 -5.48 -8.44 24.60
CA GLN A 58 -5.91 -9.85 24.65
C GLN A 58 -4.83 -10.79 25.20
N SER A 59 -3.60 -10.29 25.43
CA SER A 59 -2.45 -11.08 25.88
C SER A 59 -2.20 -12.26 24.92
N GLN A 60 -1.83 -13.44 25.46
CA GLN A 60 -1.57 -14.65 24.66
C GLN A 60 -2.83 -15.49 24.38
N SER A 61 -4.03 -14.92 24.57
CA SER A 61 -5.31 -15.62 24.33
C SER A 61 -5.77 -15.54 22.88
N ASN A 62 -6.65 -16.46 22.48
CA ASN A 62 -7.22 -16.49 21.13
C ASN A 62 -8.55 -15.73 21.04
N SER A 63 -8.70 -14.66 21.82
CA SER A 63 -9.99 -14.00 22.09
C SER A 63 -10.29 -12.79 21.21
N CYS A 64 -9.58 -12.59 20.08
CA CYS A 64 -9.72 -11.40 19.22
C CYS A 64 -11.17 -11.11 18.77
N THR A 65 -11.96 -12.16 18.49
CA THR A 65 -13.39 -12.00 18.18
C THR A 65 -14.19 -11.41 19.33
N ALA A 66 -13.94 -11.83 20.56
CA ALA A 66 -14.61 -11.26 21.72
C ALA A 66 -14.18 -9.81 21.99
N ASN A 67 -12.90 -9.47 21.76
CA ASN A 67 -12.40 -8.10 21.94
C ASN A 67 -13.02 -7.14 20.91
N SER A 68 -13.08 -7.52 19.63
CA SER A 68 -13.72 -6.71 18.59
C SER A 68 -15.22 -6.50 18.84
N VAL A 69 -15.92 -7.55 19.27
CA VAL A 69 -17.36 -7.50 19.61
C VAL A 69 -17.61 -6.68 20.89
N ALA A 70 -16.76 -6.82 21.91
CA ALA A 70 -16.82 -6.01 23.13
C ALA A 70 -16.67 -4.52 22.80
N GLY A 71 -15.67 -4.15 22.00
CA GLY A 71 -15.46 -2.76 21.58
C GLY A 71 -16.65 -2.18 20.81
N ALA A 72 -17.32 -2.96 19.96
CA ALA A 72 -18.53 -2.52 19.27
C ALA A 72 -19.68 -2.28 20.25
N TYR A 73 -19.83 -3.16 21.25
CA TYR A 73 -20.87 -3.04 22.27
C TYR A 73 -20.63 -1.83 23.17
N GLU A 74 -19.40 -1.66 23.66
CA GLU A 74 -18.97 -0.53 24.49
C GLU A 74 -19.15 0.80 23.78
N TYR A 75 -18.84 0.85 22.48
CA TYR A 75 -19.12 2.02 21.66
C TYR A 75 -20.60 2.42 21.71
N LEU A 76 -21.51 1.46 21.49
CA LEU A 76 -22.95 1.72 21.56
C LEU A 76 -23.40 2.10 22.97
N ALA A 77 -22.83 1.45 23.99
CA ALA A 77 -23.10 1.77 25.40
C ALA A 77 -22.67 3.20 25.72
N LYS A 78 -21.48 3.62 25.28
CA LYS A 78 -20.95 4.99 25.47
C LYS A 78 -21.73 6.03 24.68
N ARG A 79 -22.15 5.73 23.45
CA ARG A 79 -23.03 6.61 22.65
C ARG A 79 -24.37 6.87 23.35
N TYR A 80 -24.92 5.88 24.05
CA TYR A 80 -26.24 5.98 24.68
C TYR A 80 -26.20 6.47 26.14
N LEU A 81 -25.28 5.93 26.95
CA LEU A 81 -25.16 6.20 28.39
C LEU A 81 -24.19 7.35 28.69
N GLY A 82 -23.33 7.74 27.75
CA GLY A 82 -22.28 8.71 28.01
C GLY A 82 -21.30 8.21 29.08
N GLU A 83 -21.02 9.05 30.07
CA GLU A 83 -20.09 8.74 31.19
C GLU A 83 -20.58 7.63 32.12
N ASP A 84 -21.86 7.26 32.05
CA ASP A 84 -22.42 6.14 32.82
C ASP A 84 -22.23 4.79 32.10
N SER A 85 -21.44 4.74 31.01
CA SER A 85 -21.08 3.50 30.32
C SER A 85 -20.15 2.62 31.16
N TYR A 86 -20.01 1.36 30.76
CA TYR A 86 -19.22 0.36 31.45
C TYR A 86 -18.51 -0.54 30.42
N ASP A 87 -17.39 -1.13 30.83
CA ASP A 87 -16.64 -2.08 30.02
C ASP A 87 -17.25 -3.48 30.16
N VAL A 88 -17.38 -4.20 29.05
CA VAL A 88 -18.02 -5.52 29.04
C VAL A 88 -16.99 -6.63 29.16
N SER A 89 -17.37 -7.72 29.86
CA SER A 89 -16.46 -8.85 30.03
C SER A 89 -16.18 -9.56 28.71
N ARG A 90 -14.94 -9.40 28.23
CA ARG A 90 -14.45 -10.10 27.04
C ARG A 90 -14.38 -11.61 27.25
N LEU A 91 -14.05 -12.06 28.46
CA LEU A 91 -14.02 -13.50 28.75
C LEU A 91 -15.41 -14.11 28.78
N PHE A 92 -16.42 -13.39 29.27
CA PHE A 92 -17.82 -13.85 29.19
C PHE A 92 -18.23 -14.03 27.72
N ILE A 93 -18.03 -12.99 26.91
CA ILE A 93 -18.33 -13.02 25.46
C ILE A 93 -17.58 -14.18 24.80
N TYR A 94 -16.29 -14.33 25.08
CA TYR A 94 -15.45 -15.37 24.48
C TYR A 94 -15.85 -16.78 24.89
N TYR A 95 -16.19 -17.00 26.17
CA TYR A 95 -16.68 -18.29 26.66
C TYR A 95 -18.00 -18.67 25.99
N ILE A 96 -18.96 -17.74 25.93
CA ILE A 96 -20.28 -17.99 25.32
C ILE A 96 -20.13 -18.27 23.83
N ALA A 97 -19.31 -17.50 23.12
CA ALA A 97 -19.07 -17.69 21.69
C ALA A 97 -18.56 -19.12 21.38
N ARG A 98 -17.58 -19.61 22.15
CA ARG A 98 -17.06 -20.98 22.02
C ARG A 98 -18.10 -22.04 22.42
N LYS A 99 -18.85 -21.82 23.50
CA LYS A 99 -19.92 -22.73 23.94
C LYS A 99 -21.00 -22.89 22.87
N LEU A 100 -21.38 -21.80 22.19
CA LEU A 100 -22.33 -21.83 21.09
C LEU A 100 -21.74 -22.49 19.84
N GLY A 101 -20.49 -22.16 19.48
CA GLY A 101 -19.84 -22.66 18.26
C GLY A 101 -19.43 -24.14 18.34
N TYR A 102 -18.95 -24.62 19.49
CA TYR A 102 -18.54 -26.01 19.68
C TYR A 102 -19.71 -26.92 20.03
N GLY A 103 -20.81 -26.34 20.54
CA GLY A 103 -22.01 -27.04 20.97
C GLY A 103 -22.04 -27.30 22.48
N GLU A 104 -23.25 -27.46 23.04
CA GLU A 104 -23.52 -27.43 24.48
C GLU A 104 -22.75 -28.43 25.37
N ASN A 105 -22.22 -29.52 24.78
CA ASN A 105 -21.50 -30.57 25.52
C ASN A 105 -20.01 -30.66 25.13
N ALA A 106 -19.51 -29.75 24.30
CA ALA A 106 -18.11 -29.74 23.92
C ALA A 106 -17.24 -29.22 25.06
N GLU A 107 -16.03 -29.75 25.15
CA GLU A 107 -14.99 -29.20 26.03
C GLU A 107 -14.59 -27.82 25.53
N ILE A 108 -14.57 -26.83 26.43
CA ILE A 108 -14.17 -25.47 26.09
C ILE A 108 -12.65 -25.38 26.18
N GLU A 109 -12.04 -24.98 25.07
CA GLU A 109 -10.61 -24.77 24.95
C GLU A 109 -10.33 -23.42 24.29
N ASP A 110 -9.15 -22.86 24.53
CA ASP A 110 -8.72 -21.61 23.91
C ASP A 110 -8.26 -21.85 22.46
N LYS A 111 -9.23 -21.95 21.55
CA LYS A 111 -9.02 -22.26 20.13
C LYS A 111 -9.59 -21.20 19.18
N GLY A 112 -10.03 -20.08 19.72
CA GLY A 112 -10.72 -19.05 18.96
C GLY A 112 -12.23 -19.22 18.88
N SER A 113 -12.86 -18.32 18.16
CA SER A 113 -14.29 -18.37 17.86
C SER A 113 -14.58 -17.58 16.58
N SER A 114 -15.82 -17.66 16.08
CA SER A 114 -16.32 -16.75 15.05
C SER A 114 -16.98 -15.52 15.66
N SER A 115 -16.94 -14.40 14.95
CA SER A 115 -17.65 -13.17 15.31
C SER A 115 -19.16 -13.39 15.38
N PHE A 116 -19.70 -14.25 14.52
CA PHE A 116 -21.12 -14.61 14.51
C PHE A 116 -21.57 -15.22 15.85
N TYR A 117 -20.84 -16.21 16.39
CA TYR A 117 -21.22 -16.81 17.67
C TYR A 117 -21.05 -15.86 18.87
N ALA A 118 -20.09 -14.93 18.80
CA ALA A 118 -19.95 -13.88 19.82
C ALA A 118 -21.17 -12.94 19.81
N ILE A 119 -21.59 -12.47 18.63
CA ILE A 119 -22.79 -11.63 18.46
C ILE A 119 -24.05 -12.40 18.88
N LYS A 120 -24.19 -13.68 18.49
CA LYS A 120 -25.28 -14.56 18.95
C LYS A 120 -25.28 -14.79 20.45
N GLY A 121 -24.10 -14.79 21.07
CA GLY A 121 -23.94 -14.80 22.51
C GLY A 121 -24.58 -13.58 23.15
N LEU A 122 -24.28 -12.39 22.62
CA LEU A 122 -24.88 -11.13 23.07
C LEU A 122 -26.39 -11.06 22.85
N GLU A 123 -26.91 -11.56 21.71
CA GLU A 123 -28.36 -11.64 21.45
C GLU A 123 -29.07 -12.55 22.46
N LYS A 124 -28.44 -13.66 22.86
CA LYS A 124 -29.08 -14.69 23.70
C LYS A 124 -28.88 -14.48 25.21
N TYR A 125 -27.72 -13.99 25.60
CA TYR A 125 -27.29 -13.91 27.00
C TYR A 125 -26.87 -12.50 27.43
N GLY A 126 -26.62 -11.60 26.48
CA GLY A 126 -26.06 -10.27 26.72
C GLY A 126 -24.59 -10.31 27.14
N ALA A 127 -24.13 -9.23 27.77
CA ALA A 127 -22.78 -9.14 28.33
C ALA A 127 -22.80 -8.55 29.75
N CYS A 128 -22.09 -9.19 30.68
CA CYS A 128 -21.84 -8.67 32.01
C CYS A 128 -20.68 -7.66 31.99
N SER A 129 -20.50 -6.94 33.09
CA SER A 129 -19.34 -6.04 33.25
C SER A 129 -18.03 -6.82 33.35
N GLU A 130 -16.94 -6.25 32.85
CA GLU A 130 -15.57 -6.75 33.08
C GLU A 130 -15.21 -6.72 34.59
N GLU A 131 -15.89 -5.92 35.41
CA GLU A 131 -15.76 -5.99 36.88
C GLU A 131 -16.32 -7.30 37.47
N THR A 132 -17.44 -7.78 36.93
CA THR A 132 -18.13 -8.99 37.41
C THR A 132 -17.42 -10.26 36.94
N TRP A 133 -16.92 -10.26 35.69
CA TRP A 133 -16.14 -11.36 35.14
C TRP A 133 -14.83 -10.84 34.50
N PRO A 134 -13.78 -10.60 35.30
CA PRO A 134 -12.56 -9.96 34.83
C PRO A 134 -11.76 -10.79 33.84
N PHE A 135 -11.05 -10.09 32.94
CA PHE A 135 -10.08 -10.67 32.02
C PHE A 135 -8.89 -11.31 32.76
N ASP A 136 -9.05 -12.58 33.10
CA ASP A 136 -8.09 -13.42 33.80
C ASP A 136 -7.84 -14.69 32.98
N LEU A 137 -6.62 -14.83 32.45
CA LEU A 137 -6.26 -15.97 31.59
C LEU A 137 -6.40 -17.32 32.28
N GLU A 138 -6.35 -17.38 33.62
CA GLU A 138 -6.59 -18.63 34.35
C GLU A 138 -8.06 -19.08 34.21
N LYS A 139 -8.98 -18.13 33.98
CA LYS A 139 -10.41 -18.36 33.79
C LYS A 139 -10.83 -18.49 32.33
N ILE A 140 -9.88 -18.51 31.40
CA ILE A 140 -10.18 -18.46 29.96
C ILE A 140 -11.12 -19.59 29.51
N ASN A 141 -11.09 -20.76 30.15
CA ASN A 141 -11.97 -21.89 29.83
C ASN A 141 -13.01 -22.16 30.93
N GLU A 142 -13.02 -21.36 32.00
CA GLU A 142 -13.97 -21.53 33.11
C GLU A 142 -15.34 -20.97 32.73
N GLU A 143 -16.40 -21.66 33.17
CA GLU A 143 -17.76 -21.17 33.00
C GLU A 143 -18.00 -19.93 33.87
N PRO A 144 -18.55 -18.84 33.31
CA PRO A 144 -18.90 -17.66 34.08
C PRO A 144 -19.84 -17.97 35.24
N SER A 145 -19.73 -17.16 36.30
CA SER A 145 -20.58 -17.27 37.49
C SER A 145 -22.05 -17.05 37.16
N GLU A 146 -22.95 -17.58 38.01
CA GLU A 146 -24.39 -17.33 37.91
C GLU A 146 -24.69 -15.82 37.95
N GLU A 147 -23.98 -15.07 38.79
CA GLU A 147 -24.04 -13.60 38.86
C GLU A 147 -23.71 -12.93 37.52
N ALA A 148 -22.68 -13.40 36.81
CA ALA A 148 -22.33 -12.88 35.49
C ALA A 148 -23.46 -13.13 34.47
N TYR A 149 -24.08 -14.30 34.47
CA TYR A 149 -25.24 -14.56 33.60
C TYR A 149 -26.46 -13.70 33.97
N GLU A 150 -26.72 -13.50 35.26
CA GLU A 150 -27.84 -12.67 35.75
C GLU A 150 -27.65 -11.19 35.37
N GLU A 151 -26.42 -10.67 35.49
CA GLU A 151 -26.09 -9.31 35.06
C GLU A 151 -26.20 -9.17 33.53
N ALA A 152 -25.57 -10.08 32.79
CA ALA A 152 -25.54 -10.07 31.32
C ALA A 152 -26.94 -10.04 30.70
N ALA A 153 -27.91 -10.73 31.32
CA ALA A 153 -29.29 -10.78 30.82
C ALA A 153 -30.01 -9.43 30.78
N ASN A 154 -29.44 -8.36 31.37
CA ASN A 154 -29.97 -7.00 31.30
C ASN A 154 -29.42 -6.20 30.12
N PHE A 155 -28.47 -6.75 29.37
CA PHE A 155 -27.59 -6.05 28.44
C PHE A 155 -27.48 -6.82 27.11
N LEU A 156 -28.62 -7.05 26.48
CA LEU A 156 -28.76 -7.83 25.25
C LEU A 156 -28.55 -6.97 24.01
N VAL A 157 -27.94 -7.55 22.98
CA VAL A 157 -27.98 -6.98 21.61
C VAL A 157 -29.31 -7.33 20.97
N GLU A 158 -29.98 -6.33 20.39
CA GLU A 158 -31.35 -6.48 19.87
C GLU A 158 -31.39 -6.85 18.38
N ASP A 159 -30.45 -6.32 17.59
CA ASP A 159 -30.34 -6.61 16.15
C ASP A 159 -28.87 -6.62 15.72
N TYR A 160 -28.59 -7.22 14.56
CA TYR A 160 -27.27 -7.25 13.94
C TYR A 160 -27.42 -7.52 12.45
N ALA A 161 -26.45 -7.04 11.67
CA ALA A 161 -26.45 -7.21 10.23
C ALA A 161 -25.08 -7.62 9.71
N TYR A 162 -25.09 -8.40 8.64
CA TYR A 162 -23.92 -8.70 7.85
C TYR A 162 -23.63 -7.53 6.90
N VAL A 163 -22.39 -7.07 6.85
CA VAL A 163 -21.94 -6.02 5.93
C VAL A 163 -21.11 -6.66 4.82
N PRO A 164 -21.55 -6.60 3.55
CA PRO A 164 -20.76 -7.11 2.44
C PRO A 164 -19.42 -6.39 2.30
N VAL A 165 -18.38 -7.10 1.86
CA VAL A 165 -17.08 -6.49 1.50
C VAL A 165 -17.26 -5.64 0.23
N ASN A 166 -17.58 -4.38 0.43
CA ASN A 166 -17.80 -3.36 -0.58
C ASN A 166 -17.49 -2.00 0.06
N LEU A 167 -16.67 -1.20 -0.63
CA LEU A 167 -16.13 0.04 -0.09
C LEU A 167 -17.24 1.05 0.28
N ASP A 168 -18.20 1.25 -0.62
CA ASP A 168 -19.29 2.22 -0.41
C ASP A 168 -20.22 1.77 0.72
N LEU A 169 -20.48 0.47 0.85
CA LEU A 169 -21.29 -0.07 1.95
C LEU A 169 -20.59 0.08 3.30
N TRP A 170 -19.28 -0.21 3.38
CA TRP A 170 -18.49 0.00 4.60
C TRP A 170 -18.44 1.47 5.00
N LYS A 171 -18.17 2.36 4.04
CA LYS A 171 -18.17 3.80 4.28
C LYS A 171 -19.54 4.30 4.73
N SER A 172 -20.61 3.88 4.07
CA SER A 172 -21.98 4.22 4.47
C SER A 172 -22.28 3.76 5.90
N CYS A 173 -21.93 2.52 6.22
CA CYS A 173 -22.11 1.94 7.55
C CYS A 173 -21.38 2.76 8.64
N LEU A 174 -20.12 3.12 8.39
CA LEU A 174 -19.32 3.93 9.30
C LEU A 174 -19.86 5.36 9.41
N ALA A 175 -20.29 5.97 8.30
CA ALA A 175 -20.87 7.32 8.27
C ALA A 175 -22.19 7.39 9.04
N GLU A 176 -23.00 6.32 9.03
CA GLU A 176 -24.18 6.15 9.87
C GLU A 176 -23.83 5.90 11.35
N GLY A 177 -22.54 5.82 11.69
CA GLY A 177 -22.05 5.66 13.05
C GLY A 177 -22.07 4.21 13.53
N ASN A 178 -21.99 3.23 12.63
CA ASN A 178 -21.96 1.81 12.94
C ASN A 178 -20.54 1.24 12.72
N PRO A 179 -19.78 0.96 13.80
CA PRO A 179 -18.50 0.26 13.71
C PRO A 179 -18.65 -1.15 13.14
N ILE A 180 -17.69 -1.60 12.34
CA ILE A 180 -17.75 -2.88 11.64
C ILE A 180 -16.77 -3.86 12.28
N ILE A 181 -17.31 -4.95 12.85
CA ILE A 181 -16.53 -6.10 13.32
C ILE A 181 -16.13 -6.92 12.09
N PHE A 182 -14.85 -7.17 11.89
CA PHE A 182 -14.38 -7.92 10.71
C PHE A 182 -13.19 -8.81 11.03
N GLY A 183 -13.03 -9.86 10.22
CA GLY A 183 -11.82 -10.68 10.21
C GLY A 183 -10.87 -10.26 9.08
N VAL A 184 -9.57 -10.47 9.26
CA VAL A 184 -8.57 -10.27 8.20
C VAL A 184 -7.45 -11.29 8.33
N LYS A 185 -6.89 -11.72 7.19
CA LYS A 185 -5.61 -12.42 7.16
C LYS A 185 -4.52 -11.45 7.61
N THR A 186 -3.57 -11.92 8.39
CA THR A 186 -2.40 -11.14 8.82
C THR A 186 -1.15 -11.79 8.29
N TYR A 187 -0.19 -10.99 7.87
CA TYR A 187 1.10 -11.46 7.37
C TYR A 187 2.25 -11.01 8.29
N LYS A 188 3.49 -11.38 7.99
CA LYS A 188 4.64 -11.05 8.84
C LYS A 188 4.87 -9.54 8.85
N SER A 189 4.69 -8.89 7.70
CA SER A 189 4.73 -7.44 7.51
C SER A 189 3.68 -6.66 8.31
N PHE A 190 2.68 -7.32 8.91
CA PHE A 190 1.53 -6.63 9.53
C PHE A 190 1.93 -5.67 10.68
N SER A 191 3.09 -5.88 11.32
CA SER A 191 3.63 -4.97 12.35
C SER A 191 4.77 -4.09 11.87
N SER A 192 5.15 -4.16 10.59
CA SER A 192 6.22 -3.37 9.98
C SER A 192 5.66 -2.01 9.55
N HIS A 193 5.37 -1.16 10.52
CA HIS A 193 4.75 0.14 10.27
C HIS A 193 5.80 1.19 9.88
N ARG A 194 5.83 1.64 8.62
CA ARG A 194 6.69 2.78 8.19
C ARG A 194 6.19 4.15 8.66
N LYS A 195 4.91 4.24 9.00
CA LYS A 195 4.28 5.35 9.73
C LYS A 195 3.51 4.74 10.88
N LYS A 196 3.47 5.39 12.04
CA LYS A 196 2.81 4.87 13.23
C LYS A 196 1.42 4.28 12.93
N GLY A 197 1.29 2.96 13.14
CA GLY A 197 0.04 2.22 12.93
C GLY A 197 -0.38 1.98 11.47
N LEU A 198 0.33 2.49 10.46
CA LEU A 198 0.02 2.23 9.05
C LEU A 198 0.45 0.80 8.69
N VAL A 199 -0.54 -0.06 8.44
CA VAL A 199 -0.32 -1.47 8.10
C VAL A 199 0.08 -1.60 6.63
N PRO A 200 1.22 -2.24 6.31
CA PRO A 200 1.61 -2.51 4.93
C PRO A 200 0.61 -3.41 4.22
N VAL A 201 0.42 -3.19 2.93
CA VAL A 201 -0.21 -4.20 2.07
C VAL A 201 0.83 -5.33 1.89
N PRO A 202 0.48 -6.59 2.14
CA PRO A 202 1.41 -7.69 1.94
C PRO A 202 1.87 -7.74 0.48
N SER A 203 3.18 -7.91 0.26
CA SER A 203 3.74 -8.05 -1.08
C SER A 203 3.13 -9.24 -1.81
N PRO A 204 3.19 -9.31 -3.15
CA PRO A 204 2.77 -10.51 -3.88
C PRO A 204 3.47 -11.78 -3.40
N LYS A 205 4.75 -11.71 -3.04
CA LYS A 205 5.55 -12.83 -2.53
C LYS A 205 5.03 -13.30 -1.17
N GLU A 206 4.79 -12.37 -0.25
CA GLU A 206 4.27 -12.66 1.08
C GLU A 206 2.82 -13.17 1.02
N ALA A 207 1.98 -12.55 0.18
CA ALA A 207 0.59 -12.95 -0.03
C ALA A 207 0.46 -14.36 -0.64
N GLN A 208 1.45 -14.80 -1.44
CA GLN A 208 1.53 -16.15 -1.99
C GLN A 208 2.07 -17.19 -1.00
N ALA A 209 2.73 -16.77 0.09
CA ALA A 209 3.19 -17.70 1.11
C ALA A 209 1.99 -18.42 1.75
N GLU A 210 2.04 -19.76 1.86
CA GLU A 210 0.93 -20.54 2.42
C GLU A 210 0.66 -20.24 3.91
N LYS A 211 1.60 -19.58 4.60
CA LYS A 211 1.51 -19.27 6.03
C LYS A 211 1.03 -17.83 6.26
N HIS A 212 -0.16 -17.70 6.83
CA HIS A 212 -0.71 -16.43 7.29
C HIS A 212 -1.48 -16.64 8.62
N GLY A 213 -1.60 -15.58 9.40
CA GLY A 213 -2.47 -15.52 10.57
C GLY A 213 -3.90 -15.13 10.20
N ARG A 214 -4.78 -15.17 11.19
CA ARG A 214 -6.15 -14.67 11.08
C ARG A 214 -6.51 -13.93 12.36
N HIS A 215 -6.98 -12.70 12.20
CA HIS A 215 -7.27 -11.81 13.31
C HIS A 215 -8.61 -11.11 13.14
N ALA A 216 -9.30 -10.80 14.23
CA ALA A 216 -10.56 -10.07 14.22
C ALA A 216 -10.37 -8.72 14.91
N MET A 217 -10.84 -7.66 14.28
CA MET A 217 -10.68 -6.28 14.73
C MET A 217 -11.98 -5.49 14.51
N LEU A 218 -12.01 -4.26 14.99
CA LEU A 218 -13.15 -3.36 14.85
C LEU A 218 -12.76 -2.18 13.98
N CYS A 219 -13.42 -2.01 12.83
CA CYS A 219 -13.28 -0.84 11.98
C CYS A 219 -14.15 0.29 12.54
N VAL A 220 -13.54 1.45 12.76
CA VAL A 220 -14.12 2.57 13.51
C VAL A 220 -14.07 3.89 12.73
N GLY A 221 -13.78 3.83 11.44
CA GLY A 221 -13.68 5.03 10.61
C GLY A 221 -12.91 4.78 9.33
N TYR A 222 -12.77 5.82 8.53
CA TYR A 222 -12.04 5.80 7.28
C TYR A 222 -11.54 7.20 6.91
N SER A 223 -10.54 7.26 6.03
CA SER A 223 -10.07 8.50 5.40
C SER A 223 -9.79 8.30 3.91
N ASP A 224 -10.43 9.10 3.08
CA ASP A 224 -10.23 9.08 1.63
C ASP A 224 -8.94 9.74 1.18
N LYS A 225 -8.37 10.68 1.97
CA LYS A 225 -7.07 11.29 1.66
C LYS A 225 -5.98 10.22 1.64
N GLU A 226 -5.96 9.35 2.65
CA GLU A 226 -4.96 8.27 2.77
C GLU A 226 -5.43 6.93 2.17
N GLN A 227 -6.71 6.80 1.78
CA GLN A 227 -7.34 5.55 1.33
C GLN A 227 -7.20 4.41 2.36
N VAL A 228 -7.43 4.72 3.64
CA VAL A 228 -7.30 3.76 4.77
C VAL A 228 -8.58 3.69 5.62
N PHE A 229 -8.79 2.53 6.23
CA PHE A 229 -9.72 2.37 7.35
C PHE A 229 -9.00 2.62 8.67
N ILE A 230 -9.68 3.29 9.61
CA ILE A 230 -9.24 3.41 11.00
C ILE A 230 -9.72 2.17 11.74
N VAL A 231 -8.83 1.42 12.34
CA VAL A 231 -9.12 0.11 12.93
C VAL A 231 -8.62 0.05 14.37
N ARG A 232 -9.48 -0.36 15.28
CA ARG A 232 -9.16 -0.66 16.68
C ARG A 232 -8.68 -2.11 16.78
N ASN A 233 -7.44 -2.30 17.24
CA ASN A 233 -6.87 -3.62 17.51
C ASN A 233 -7.13 -4.04 18.98
N SER A 234 -6.55 -5.17 19.40
CA SER A 234 -6.65 -5.73 20.75
C SER A 234 -5.31 -6.22 21.29
N TRP A 235 -4.21 -5.55 20.90
CA TRP A 235 -2.84 -5.85 21.34
C TRP A 235 -2.28 -4.81 22.32
N GLY A 236 -3.16 -4.04 22.97
CA GLY A 236 -2.81 -2.97 23.91
C GLY A 236 -2.45 -1.64 23.23
N SER A 237 -2.36 -0.58 24.04
CA SER A 237 -2.08 0.78 23.60
C SER A 237 -0.67 0.98 23.05
N ASP A 238 0.28 0.15 23.46
CA ASP A 238 1.70 0.31 23.08
C ASP A 238 1.99 -0.21 21.66
N TRP A 239 0.97 -0.70 20.94
CA TRP A 239 1.11 -1.18 19.57
C TRP A 239 0.40 -0.27 18.58
N GLY A 240 1.03 -0.05 17.42
CA GLY A 240 0.47 0.80 16.36
C GLY A 240 0.35 2.25 16.83
N ASP A 241 -0.74 2.91 16.48
CA ASP A 241 -1.08 4.24 16.98
C ASP A 241 -2.02 4.14 18.18
N ASN A 242 -1.45 4.06 19.39
CA ASN A 242 -2.21 3.98 20.64
C ASN A 242 -3.21 2.79 20.67
N GLY A 243 -2.81 1.65 20.07
CA GLY A 243 -3.65 0.46 19.91
C GLY A 243 -4.56 0.46 18.67
N TYR A 244 -4.54 1.53 17.88
CA TYR A 244 -5.19 1.62 16.58
C TYR A 244 -4.19 1.34 15.45
N CYS A 245 -4.72 0.97 14.30
CA CYS A 245 -3.98 0.90 13.07
C CYS A 245 -4.80 1.43 11.90
N TYR A 246 -4.10 1.72 10.81
CA TYR A 246 -4.64 2.26 9.58
C TYR A 246 -4.40 1.23 8.48
N ILE A 247 -5.46 0.60 8.00
CA ILE A 247 -5.35 -0.49 7.03
C ILE A 247 -5.83 0.00 5.65
N PRO A 248 -5.00 -0.09 4.60
CA PRO A 248 -5.38 0.33 3.24
C PRO A 248 -6.68 -0.32 2.74
N TYR A 249 -7.47 0.45 1.99
CA TYR A 249 -8.69 -0.06 1.34
C TYR A 249 -8.39 -1.26 0.45
N SER A 250 -7.28 -1.21 -0.29
CA SER A 250 -6.81 -2.28 -1.19
C SER A 250 -6.59 -3.61 -0.46
N TYR A 251 -6.21 -3.57 0.82
CA TYR A 251 -6.05 -4.76 1.64
C TYR A 251 -7.41 -5.27 2.13
N VAL A 252 -8.18 -4.44 2.82
CA VAL A 252 -9.43 -4.88 3.49
C VAL A 252 -10.54 -5.19 2.49
N MET A 253 -10.55 -4.58 1.30
CA MET A 253 -11.56 -4.84 0.27
C MET A 253 -11.27 -6.06 -0.60
N ASP A 254 -10.11 -6.70 -0.43
CA ASP A 254 -9.84 -8.03 -0.98
C ASP A 254 -10.63 -9.08 -0.20
N LYS A 255 -11.57 -9.76 -0.86
CA LYS A 255 -12.47 -10.74 -0.23
C LYS A 255 -11.75 -11.96 0.33
N ASP A 256 -10.63 -12.37 -0.26
CA ASP A 256 -9.83 -13.48 0.26
C ASP A 256 -9.10 -13.06 1.54
N LYS A 257 -8.55 -11.85 1.57
CA LYS A 257 -7.87 -11.30 2.75
C LYS A 257 -8.85 -10.95 3.88
N ASN A 258 -10.04 -10.44 3.57
CA ASN A 258 -11.08 -10.05 4.54
C ASN A 258 -11.87 -11.25 5.10
N ASN A 259 -11.72 -12.46 4.54
CA ASN A 259 -12.55 -13.62 4.89
C ASN A 259 -14.08 -13.42 4.67
N ASN A 260 -14.52 -12.28 4.12
CA ASN A 260 -15.90 -11.94 3.78
C ASN A 260 -16.91 -12.13 4.93
N ASN A 261 -16.51 -11.81 6.15
CA ASN A 261 -17.29 -12.02 7.37
C ASN A 261 -17.19 -10.78 8.26
N CYS A 262 -18.10 -9.84 7.98
CA CYS A 262 -18.12 -8.50 8.53
C CYS A 262 -19.52 -8.25 9.10
N TRP A 263 -19.58 -7.69 10.29
CA TRP A 263 -20.81 -7.59 11.07
C TRP A 263 -20.90 -6.25 11.76
N ILE A 264 -22.12 -5.77 11.91
CA ILE A 264 -22.47 -4.71 12.86
C ILE A 264 -23.46 -5.27 13.88
N ILE A 265 -23.43 -4.70 15.07
CA ILE A 265 -24.50 -4.86 16.05
C ILE A 265 -25.30 -3.56 16.07
N GLU A 266 -26.62 -3.68 16.17
CA GLU A 266 -27.56 -2.57 16.09
C GLU A 266 -28.44 -2.55 17.34
N ARG A 267 -28.98 -1.37 17.66
CA ARG A 267 -30.05 -1.20 18.65
C ARG A 267 -31.34 -0.84 17.95
N LEU A 268 -32.49 -1.15 18.57
CA LEU A 268 -33.79 -0.76 18.04
C LEU A 268 -34.10 0.73 18.24
N GLU A 269 -33.44 1.36 19.21
CA GLU A 269 -33.53 2.80 19.43
C GLU A 269 -32.52 3.54 18.56
N ASP A 270 -33.01 4.40 17.66
CA ASP A 270 -32.18 5.22 16.79
C ASP A 270 -31.30 6.16 17.63
N ILE A 271 -29.99 5.99 17.52
CA ILE A 271 -29.01 6.94 18.04
C ILE A 271 -28.76 7.97 16.93
N PRO A 272 -29.01 9.27 17.16
CA PRO A 272 -28.75 10.29 16.15
C PRO A 272 -27.30 10.24 15.67
N ILE A 273 -27.12 10.42 14.36
CA ILE A 273 -25.78 10.51 13.77
C ILE A 273 -25.09 11.78 14.30
N ASP A 274 -23.84 11.63 14.73
CA ASP A 274 -22.99 12.75 15.14
C ASP A 274 -22.17 13.22 13.93
N GLU A 275 -22.70 14.17 13.16
CA GLU A 275 -22.05 14.72 11.97
C GLU A 275 -20.73 15.44 12.30
N ASP A 276 -20.46 15.79 13.57
CA ASP A 276 -19.16 16.34 13.99
C ASP A 276 -18.02 15.31 13.85
N LEU A 277 -18.35 14.04 13.62
CA LEU A 277 -17.39 12.97 13.31
C LEU A 277 -17.05 12.90 11.82
N TRP A 278 -17.73 13.68 10.98
CA TRP A 278 -17.49 13.78 9.55
C TRP A 278 -16.55 14.93 9.25
N PHE A 279 -15.61 14.72 8.34
CA PHE A 279 -14.68 15.74 7.90
C PHE A 279 -14.68 15.81 6.38
N ASP A 280 -15.07 16.97 5.86
CA ASP A 280 -15.11 17.27 4.42
C ASP A 280 -13.86 18.02 3.93
N GLU A 281 -12.99 18.47 4.85
CA GLU A 281 -11.75 19.18 4.50
C GLU A 281 -10.75 18.25 3.81
N GLU A 282 -10.30 18.64 2.62
CA GLU A 282 -9.37 17.87 1.76
C GLU A 282 -8.04 17.53 2.45
N ASP A 283 -7.62 18.30 3.44
CA ASP A 283 -6.27 18.20 4.02
C ASP A 283 -6.21 17.46 5.36
N ALA A 284 -7.35 17.10 5.97
CA ALA A 284 -7.40 16.56 7.33
C ALA A 284 -6.97 15.09 7.41
N SER A 285 -5.65 14.86 7.34
CA SER A 285 -5.03 13.53 7.45
C SER A 285 -5.44 12.79 8.73
N VAL A 286 -5.53 11.46 8.68
CA VAL A 286 -5.57 10.60 9.87
C VAL A 286 -4.21 10.08 10.29
N LEU A 287 -3.22 10.17 9.40
CA LEU A 287 -1.83 9.82 9.65
C LEU A 287 -1.02 11.07 10.00
N GLU A 288 -0.05 10.93 10.88
CA GLU A 288 0.94 11.96 11.10
C GLU A 288 1.82 12.10 9.84
N GLU A 289 2.02 13.34 9.38
CA GLU A 289 3.01 13.64 8.35
C GLU A 289 4.38 13.65 9.03
N ILE A 290 5.14 12.57 8.80
CA ILE A 290 6.51 12.40 9.27
C ILE A 290 7.44 12.34 8.05
N ASP A 291 8.58 13.01 8.18
CA ASP A 291 9.64 13.07 7.16
C ASP A 291 10.79 12.17 7.62
N THR A 292 10.57 10.86 7.48
CA THR A 292 11.54 9.80 7.86
C THR A 292 11.88 8.97 6.64
N GLU A 293 13.03 8.29 6.68
CA GLU A 293 13.52 7.47 5.56
C GLU A 293 12.43 6.50 5.07
N LEU A 294 11.85 5.70 5.97
CA LEU A 294 10.83 4.72 5.60
C LEU A 294 9.52 5.37 5.19
N ALA A 295 9.15 6.51 5.76
CA ALA A 295 7.92 7.21 5.41
C ALA A 295 7.96 7.83 4.01
N ASN A 296 9.15 8.13 3.52
CA ASN A 296 9.44 8.71 2.21
C ASN A 296 9.60 7.66 1.10
N MET A 297 9.82 6.39 1.46
CA MET A 297 9.83 5.30 0.48
C MET A 297 8.47 5.17 -0.21
N SER A 298 8.50 4.91 -1.52
CA SER A 298 7.33 4.47 -2.25
C SER A 298 6.83 3.11 -1.73
N GLU A 299 5.58 2.78 -2.02
CA GLU A 299 5.02 1.46 -1.67
C GLU A 299 5.81 0.31 -2.32
N GLU A 300 6.33 0.52 -3.53
CA GLU A 300 7.11 -0.49 -4.26
C GLU A 300 8.46 -0.72 -3.56
N GLU A 301 9.22 0.35 -3.31
CA GLU A 301 10.50 0.28 -2.60
C GLU A 301 10.36 -0.33 -1.20
N TYR A 302 9.33 0.09 -0.45
CA TYR A 302 9.11 -0.44 0.89
C TYR A 302 8.77 -1.94 0.88
N ASN A 303 7.92 -2.38 -0.06
CA ASN A 303 7.57 -3.80 -0.18
C ASN A 303 8.76 -4.65 -0.64
N ASP A 304 9.56 -4.15 -1.58
CA ASP A 304 10.78 -4.82 -2.03
C ASP A 304 11.78 -4.95 -0.87
N MET A 305 11.92 -3.91 -0.05
CA MET A 305 12.72 -3.96 1.17
C MET A 305 12.19 -5.04 2.12
N LEU A 306 10.89 -5.05 2.45
CA LEU A 306 10.32 -6.07 3.34
C LEU A 306 10.54 -7.49 2.81
N ASP A 307 10.40 -7.70 1.50
CA ASP A 307 10.59 -8.99 0.85
C ASP A 307 12.03 -9.51 0.92
N ASP A 308 12.99 -8.59 0.89
CA ASP A 308 14.42 -8.87 1.03
C ASP A 308 14.84 -9.07 2.49
N MET A 309 14.27 -8.30 3.43
CA MET A 309 14.58 -8.43 4.86
C MET A 309 14.19 -9.81 5.41
N GLY A 310 13.12 -10.41 4.87
CA GLY A 310 12.72 -11.77 5.18
C GLY A 310 12.29 -11.94 6.64
N ASP A 311 12.92 -12.87 7.36
CA ASP A 311 12.56 -13.20 8.74
C ASP A 311 13.22 -12.29 9.79
N HIS A 312 14.18 -11.46 9.36
CA HIS A 312 14.95 -10.58 10.25
C HIS A 312 14.60 -9.12 9.95
N PRO A 313 13.87 -8.43 10.84
CA PRO A 313 13.49 -7.04 10.67
C PRO A 313 14.69 -6.10 10.49
N LEU A 314 14.49 -4.98 9.80
CA LEU A 314 15.51 -3.97 9.55
C LEU A 314 16.21 -3.51 10.84
N GLU A 315 15.45 -3.20 11.88
CA GLU A 315 16.01 -2.71 13.15
C GLU A 315 16.86 -3.76 13.86
N TYR A 316 16.50 -5.04 13.73
CA TYR A 316 17.30 -6.14 14.25
C TYR A 316 18.66 -6.23 13.54
N ARG A 317 18.67 -6.09 12.21
CA ARG A 317 19.88 -6.08 11.38
C ARG A 317 20.80 -4.91 11.73
N ILE A 318 20.23 -3.72 11.95
CA ILE A 318 20.98 -2.55 12.46
C ILE A 318 21.59 -2.86 13.83
N GLY A 319 20.82 -3.47 14.73
CA GLY A 319 21.32 -3.90 16.04
C GLY A 319 22.52 -4.84 15.94
N LEU A 320 22.53 -5.78 14.99
CA LEU A 320 23.68 -6.67 14.74
C LEU A 320 24.93 -5.89 14.29
N ILE A 321 24.77 -4.95 13.36
CA ILE A 321 25.88 -4.14 12.85
C ILE A 321 26.49 -3.28 13.97
N ILE A 322 25.65 -2.63 14.78
CA ILE A 322 26.09 -1.80 15.91
C ILE A 322 26.86 -2.66 16.93
N LEU A 323 26.34 -3.83 17.29
CA LEU A 323 27.02 -4.73 18.24
C LEU A 323 28.36 -5.21 17.71
N LYS A 324 28.45 -5.58 16.43
CA LYS A 324 29.70 -6.00 15.81
C LYS A 324 30.75 -4.89 15.85
N ALA A 325 30.34 -3.68 15.50
CA ALA A 325 31.26 -2.55 15.45
C ALA A 325 31.69 -2.04 16.84
N ALA A 326 30.88 -2.28 17.86
CA ALA A 326 31.23 -2.02 19.26
C ALA A 326 32.15 -3.10 19.87
N GLY A 327 32.59 -4.10 19.08
CA GLY A 327 33.42 -5.19 19.57
C GLY A 327 32.72 -6.08 20.61
N ALA A 328 31.38 -6.11 20.61
CA ALA A 328 30.62 -6.87 21.59
C ALA A 328 30.93 -8.37 21.48
N ASP A 329 31.51 -8.95 22.54
CA ASP A 329 31.89 -10.37 22.62
C ASP A 329 30.84 -11.23 23.36
N GLY A 330 29.64 -10.67 23.55
CA GLY A 330 28.55 -11.28 24.30
C GLY A 330 28.44 -10.85 25.77
N GLU A 331 29.44 -10.17 26.35
CA GLU A 331 29.43 -9.71 27.76
C GLU A 331 29.40 -8.17 27.90
N LEU A 332 28.35 -7.52 27.40
CA LEU A 332 28.13 -6.08 27.60
C LEU A 332 27.56 -5.76 29.01
N SER A 333 28.12 -4.72 29.65
CA SER A 333 27.59 -4.10 30.86
C SER A 333 26.34 -3.25 30.58
N GLU A 334 25.56 -2.94 31.63
CA GLU A 334 24.38 -2.07 31.45
C GLU A 334 24.74 -0.64 31.01
N GLU A 335 25.92 -0.13 31.41
CA GLU A 335 26.39 1.20 30.98
C GLU A 335 26.76 1.22 29.49
N GLU A 336 27.28 0.11 28.95
CA GLU A 336 27.54 -0.06 27.52
C GLU A 336 26.23 -0.17 26.73
N TYR A 337 25.26 -0.93 27.22
CA TYR A 337 23.93 -0.95 26.59
C TYR A 337 23.28 0.43 26.57
N ASP A 338 23.32 1.18 27.67
CA ASP A 338 22.78 2.54 27.72
C ASP A 338 23.46 3.43 26.66
N SER A 339 24.79 3.35 26.56
CA SER A 339 25.56 4.13 25.59
C SER A 339 25.21 3.77 24.14
N LEU A 340 25.19 2.47 23.79
CA LEU A 340 24.85 2.00 22.44
C LEU A 340 23.40 2.33 22.05
N SER A 341 22.48 2.27 23.02
CA SER A 341 21.08 2.57 22.79
C SER A 341 20.87 4.04 22.43
N GLU A 342 21.61 4.98 23.05
CA GLU A 342 21.52 6.41 22.71
C GLU A 342 21.91 6.72 21.25
N TYR A 343 22.81 5.94 20.65
CA TYR A 343 23.14 6.08 19.22
C TYR A 343 22.08 5.44 18.35
N MET A 344 21.70 4.20 18.67
CA MET A 344 20.69 3.47 17.91
C MET A 344 19.33 4.17 17.93
N ASP A 345 18.93 4.81 19.02
CA ASP A 345 17.68 5.57 19.12
C ASP A 345 17.59 6.69 18.06
N LYS A 346 18.71 7.34 17.72
CA LYS A 346 18.74 8.37 16.65
C LYS A 346 18.47 7.76 15.28
N ILE A 347 19.09 6.61 15.00
CA ILE A 347 18.90 5.88 13.74
C ILE A 347 17.46 5.40 13.63
N LEU A 348 16.89 4.88 14.72
CA LEU A 348 15.49 4.47 14.76
C LEU A 348 14.54 5.65 14.54
N GLU A 349 14.84 6.83 15.10
CA GLU A 349 14.09 8.06 14.85
C GLU A 349 14.12 8.47 13.37
N GLU A 350 15.29 8.44 12.72
CA GLU A 350 15.44 8.74 11.29
C GLU A 350 14.72 7.72 10.38
N LEU A 351 14.63 6.46 10.81
CA LEU A 351 13.82 5.44 10.13
C LEU A 351 12.31 5.62 10.39
N GLY A 352 11.91 6.29 11.46
CA GLY A 352 10.51 6.34 11.92
C GLY A 352 10.07 5.09 12.69
N SER A 353 11.01 4.36 13.28
CA SER A 353 10.74 3.19 14.11
C SER A 353 10.46 3.57 15.56
N GLU A 354 9.48 2.91 16.19
CA GLU A 354 9.08 3.18 17.58
C GLU A 354 9.64 2.17 18.58
N TYR A 355 10.50 1.25 18.14
CA TYR A 355 11.07 0.24 19.01
C TYR A 355 12.13 0.82 19.96
N GLU A 356 12.23 0.24 21.16
CA GLU A 356 13.24 0.63 22.14
C GLU A 356 14.59 -0.01 21.78
N ALA A 357 15.57 0.81 21.37
CA ALA A 357 16.89 0.34 20.94
C ALA A 357 17.53 -0.64 21.94
N LYS A 358 17.45 -0.32 23.23
CA LYS A 358 18.03 -1.16 24.29
C LYS A 358 17.48 -2.58 24.30
N LYS A 359 16.20 -2.76 23.98
CA LYS A 359 15.61 -4.11 23.89
C LYS A 359 16.08 -4.85 22.66
N ILE A 360 16.16 -4.16 21.51
CA ILE A 360 16.69 -4.73 20.26
C ILE A 360 18.13 -5.20 20.48
N LEU A 361 19.02 -4.33 20.99
CA LEU A 361 20.42 -4.66 21.24
C LEU A 361 20.56 -5.85 22.20
N LYS A 362 19.78 -5.88 23.30
CA LYS A 362 19.78 -7.03 24.23
C LYS A 362 19.33 -8.31 23.55
N PHE A 363 18.35 -8.24 22.65
CA PHE A 363 17.88 -9.39 21.91
C PHE A 363 18.91 -9.87 20.89
N CYS A 364 19.51 -8.97 20.11
CA CYS A 364 20.59 -9.26 19.17
C CYS A 364 21.78 -9.95 19.87
N ASN A 365 22.28 -9.37 20.97
CA ASN A 365 23.42 -9.92 21.73
C ASN A 365 23.14 -11.30 22.36
N GLN A 366 21.87 -11.64 22.59
CA GLN A 366 21.49 -12.97 23.09
C GLN A 366 21.38 -14.02 21.99
N ASN A 367 21.21 -13.61 20.73
CA ASN A 367 20.70 -14.49 19.69
C ASN A 367 21.62 -14.74 18.50
N GLU A 368 22.76 -14.06 18.28
CA GLU A 368 23.67 -14.54 17.22
C GLU A 368 25.11 -13.99 17.20
N ASP A 369 26.02 -14.92 16.90
CA ASP A 369 27.29 -14.76 16.17
C ASP A 369 27.09 -15.45 14.80
N ASN A 370 26.41 -14.80 13.84
CA ASN A 370 26.23 -15.33 12.47
C ASN A 370 26.78 -14.34 11.45
N GLU A 371 28.02 -14.60 11.02
CA GLU A 371 28.73 -13.77 10.04
C GLU A 371 27.97 -13.68 8.71
N ASP A 372 27.32 -14.76 8.26
CA ASP A 372 26.54 -14.74 7.01
C ASP A 372 25.35 -13.76 7.09
N LEU A 373 24.65 -13.73 8.23
CA LEU A 373 23.52 -12.81 8.44
C LEU A 373 24.01 -11.36 8.55
N LEU A 374 25.17 -11.14 9.15
CA LEU A 374 25.78 -9.82 9.25
C LEU A 374 26.18 -9.28 7.87
N GLU A 375 26.87 -10.08 7.05
CA GLU A 375 27.25 -9.70 5.68
C GLU A 375 26.00 -9.43 4.81
N GLU A 376 24.98 -10.31 4.89
CA GLU A 376 23.70 -10.07 4.22
C GLU A 376 23.06 -8.75 4.69
N SER A 377 23.09 -8.47 6.00
CA SER A 377 22.53 -7.25 6.57
C SER A 377 23.21 -6.00 6.02
N VAL A 378 24.54 -5.97 5.96
CA VAL A 378 25.29 -4.83 5.39
C VAL A 378 24.90 -4.61 3.93
N SER A 379 24.85 -5.67 3.13
CA SER A 379 24.48 -5.58 1.71
C SER A 379 23.04 -5.07 1.52
N LEU A 380 22.08 -5.58 2.30
CA LEU A 380 20.68 -5.18 2.21
C LEU A 380 20.45 -3.73 2.65
N LEU A 381 21.14 -3.26 3.69
CA LEU A 381 21.08 -1.85 4.08
C LEU A 381 21.62 -0.96 2.96
N GLY A 382 22.74 -1.33 2.34
CA GLY A 382 23.34 -0.60 1.21
C GLY A 382 22.43 -0.54 -0.02
N LYS A 383 21.61 -1.58 -0.23
CA LYS A 383 20.64 -1.65 -1.34
C LYS A 383 19.44 -0.72 -1.14
N HIS A 384 18.94 -0.61 0.10
CA HIS A 384 17.60 -0.05 0.36
C HIS A 384 17.61 1.31 1.06
N LEU A 385 18.67 1.66 1.78
CA LEU A 385 18.74 2.93 2.52
C LEU A 385 19.52 3.99 1.74
N SER A 386 19.16 5.26 1.94
CA SER A 386 19.84 6.38 1.31
C SER A 386 21.31 6.50 1.73
N ASN A 387 22.17 6.93 0.80
CA ASN A 387 23.60 7.18 1.07
C ASN A 387 23.82 8.14 2.24
N SER A 388 22.90 9.10 2.44
CA SER A 388 22.96 10.04 3.56
C SER A 388 22.77 9.33 4.90
N LEU A 389 21.77 8.44 5.00
CA LEU A 389 21.51 7.66 6.21
C LEU A 389 22.63 6.65 6.48
N LEU A 390 23.15 6.00 5.43
CA LEU A 390 24.28 5.08 5.54
C LEU A 390 25.56 5.79 6.01
N ALA A 391 25.85 6.99 5.51
CA ALA A 391 26.98 7.79 5.96
C ALA A 391 26.83 8.22 7.43
N GLN A 392 25.62 8.62 7.83
CA GLN A 392 25.33 8.96 9.23
C GLN A 392 25.48 7.73 10.15
N LEU A 393 24.96 6.57 9.72
CA LEU A 393 25.10 5.31 10.43
C LEU A 393 26.58 4.94 10.62
N THR A 394 27.40 5.02 9.58
CA THR A 394 28.85 4.79 9.69
C THR A 394 29.50 5.77 10.65
N GLN A 395 29.16 7.06 10.59
CA GLN A 395 29.72 8.08 11.48
C GLN A 395 29.37 7.82 12.95
N ASP A 396 28.12 7.45 13.24
CA ASP A 396 27.69 7.12 14.60
C ASP A 396 28.38 5.85 15.10
N ILE A 397 28.60 4.87 14.22
CA ILE A 397 29.36 3.65 14.54
C ILE A 397 30.84 3.97 14.83
N GLU A 398 31.50 4.81 14.02
CA GLU A 398 32.87 5.27 14.28
C GLU A 398 32.97 5.99 15.64
N ALA A 399 31.96 6.78 15.99
CA ALA A 399 31.92 7.48 17.28
C ALA A 399 31.81 6.52 18.47
N ILE A 400 31.09 5.40 18.32
CA ILE A 400 31.00 4.33 19.32
C ILE A 400 32.36 3.67 19.51
N ALA A 401 32.98 3.24 18.41
CA ALA A 401 34.20 2.45 18.44
C ALA A 401 35.45 3.31 18.80
N GLY A 402 35.39 4.63 18.58
CA GLY A 402 36.45 5.58 18.94
C GLY A 402 36.55 5.96 20.43
N VAL A 403 35.67 5.44 21.30
CA VAL A 403 35.68 5.75 22.75
C VAL A 403 36.85 5.08 23.47
N ASP A 404 37.24 3.87 23.06
CA ASP A 404 38.42 3.14 23.51
C ASP A 404 39.24 2.77 22.27
N ASP A 405 40.41 3.39 22.05
CA ASP A 405 41.31 3.20 20.88
C ASP A 405 40.97 1.97 20.00
N LEU A 406 40.39 2.22 18.80
CA LEU A 406 39.90 1.20 17.87
C LEU A 406 40.86 0.01 17.74
N SER A 407 40.35 -1.20 17.96
CA SER A 407 41.05 -2.43 17.64
C SER A 407 41.24 -2.59 16.12
N GLU A 408 42.16 -3.47 15.72
CA GLU A 408 42.39 -3.78 14.29
C GLU A 408 41.12 -4.33 13.65
N ASP A 409 40.41 -5.21 14.38
CA ASP A 409 39.17 -5.84 13.91
C ASP A 409 38.00 -4.84 13.76
N GLU A 410 37.88 -3.84 14.65
CA GLU A 410 36.86 -2.77 14.54
C GLU A 410 37.15 -1.81 13.38
N ASN A 411 38.42 -1.45 13.17
CA ASN A 411 38.82 -0.64 12.02
C ASN A 411 38.56 -1.38 10.70
N ASP A 412 38.87 -2.67 10.64
CA ASP A 412 38.64 -3.48 9.44
C ASP A 412 37.15 -3.58 9.10
N PHE A 413 36.29 -3.73 10.12
CA PHE A 413 34.83 -3.75 9.90
C PHE A 413 34.28 -2.38 9.47
N LEU A 414 34.77 -1.28 10.06
CA LEU A 414 34.40 0.07 9.62
C LEU A 414 34.79 0.34 8.17
N ASN A 415 36.01 -0.04 7.76
CA ASN A 415 36.45 0.08 6.37
C ASN A 415 35.58 -0.76 5.43
N TYR A 416 35.19 -1.96 5.85
CA TYR A 416 34.26 -2.79 5.10
C TYR A 416 32.90 -2.11 4.88
N LEU A 417 32.32 -1.46 5.90
CA LEU A 417 31.07 -0.70 5.75
C LEU A 417 31.22 0.46 4.76
N VAL A 418 32.32 1.21 4.85
CA VAL A 418 32.62 2.34 3.94
C VAL A 418 32.73 1.87 2.50
N ASP A 419 33.46 0.77 2.27
CA ASP A 419 33.68 0.20 0.94
C ASP A 419 32.37 -0.35 0.35
N GLU A 420 31.60 -1.12 1.14
CA GLU A 420 30.37 -1.78 0.67
C GLU A 420 29.25 -0.77 0.39
N TRP A 421 29.11 0.25 1.25
CA TRP A 421 28.12 1.32 1.06
C TRP A 421 28.60 2.45 0.14
N GLN A 422 29.82 2.33 -0.42
CA GLN A 422 30.41 3.31 -1.34
C GLN A 422 30.39 4.74 -0.77
N ILE A 423 30.61 4.86 0.54
CA ILE A 423 30.61 6.16 1.24
C ILE A 423 31.93 6.86 0.94
N ASN A 424 31.96 7.68 -0.11
CA ASN A 424 33.14 8.46 -0.44
C ASN A 424 33.40 9.50 0.67
N SER A 425 34.55 9.41 1.33
CA SER A 425 35.02 10.38 2.31
C SER A 425 35.49 11.72 1.71
N GLU A 426 35.28 11.94 0.41
CA GLU A 426 35.79 13.09 -0.35
C GLU A 426 34.72 13.77 -1.24
N GLU A 427 33.67 14.34 -0.64
CA GLU A 427 33.04 15.53 -1.25
C GLU A 427 33.80 16.80 -0.84
N ASN A 428 35.04 16.92 -1.33
CA ASN A 428 35.80 18.16 -1.48
C ASN A 428 37.15 17.86 -2.17
N SER A 429 37.18 17.74 -3.50
CA SER A 429 38.15 18.45 -4.34
C SER A 429 38.10 18.03 -5.81
N GLU A 430 38.40 19.03 -6.63
CA GLU A 430 38.51 19.10 -8.08
C GLU A 430 39.34 17.99 -8.75
N GLU A 431 38.92 17.68 -9.99
CA GLU A 431 39.71 17.37 -11.21
C GLU A 431 40.77 16.25 -11.17
N ASN A 432 40.67 15.31 -12.13
CA ASN A 432 41.71 14.92 -13.11
C ASN A 432 41.01 14.05 -14.17
N GLU A 433 40.91 14.44 -15.44
CA GLU A 433 41.95 14.38 -16.51
C GLU A 433 42.50 12.96 -16.80
N ASP A 434 42.23 12.56 -18.05
CA ASP A 434 43.00 11.74 -18.99
C ASP A 434 43.08 10.20 -18.83
N GLU A 435 42.68 9.47 -19.87
CA GLU A 435 43.66 8.92 -20.83
C GLU A 435 43.00 8.32 -22.10
N ASP A 436 43.59 8.67 -23.24
CA ASP A 436 43.33 8.19 -24.61
C ASP A 436 43.47 6.67 -24.78
N SER A 437 42.72 6.10 -25.73
CA SER A 437 43.31 5.11 -26.65
C SER A 437 42.60 5.09 -28.00
N GLU A 438 43.43 5.23 -29.04
CA GLU A 438 43.15 5.24 -30.47
C GLU A 438 42.84 3.83 -31.03
N ASP A 439 42.16 3.85 -32.18
CA ASP A 439 42.22 2.95 -33.34
C ASP A 439 41.77 1.49 -33.21
N ASP A 440 40.76 1.13 -34.02
CA ASP A 440 40.96 0.18 -35.12
C ASP A 440 39.85 0.35 -36.19
N GLU A 441 40.25 0.81 -37.37
CA GLU A 441 39.49 0.77 -38.63
C GLU A 441 39.59 -0.64 -39.26
N GLU A 442 38.47 -1.21 -39.72
CA GLU A 442 38.48 -2.12 -40.88
C GLU A 442 37.30 -1.82 -41.84
N GLU A 443 37.68 -1.19 -42.96
CA GLU A 443 37.12 -1.22 -44.33
C GLU A 443 36.84 -2.68 -44.84
N GLU A 444 36.05 -3.05 -45.86
CA GLU A 444 35.35 -2.46 -47.02
C GLU A 444 34.21 -3.42 -47.45
N GLU A 445 33.26 -2.95 -48.29
CA GLU A 445 33.03 -3.39 -49.69
C GLU A 445 31.56 -3.24 -50.14
N ASP A 446 31.34 -2.21 -50.96
CA ASP A 446 30.16 -1.99 -51.78
C ASP A 446 29.96 -3.09 -52.84
N SER A 447 28.70 -3.43 -53.12
CA SER A 447 28.29 -3.79 -54.49
C SER A 447 26.83 -3.43 -54.77
N GLU A 448 26.63 -2.51 -55.71
CA GLU A 448 25.35 -2.22 -56.35
C GLU A 448 25.01 -3.28 -57.42
N GLU A 449 23.77 -3.79 -57.43
CA GLU A 449 23.10 -4.24 -58.66
C GLU A 449 21.62 -3.83 -58.66
N ASP A 450 21.26 -3.06 -59.69
CA ASP A 450 19.92 -2.63 -60.12
C ASP A 450 19.14 -3.78 -60.77
N SER A 451 17.91 -4.05 -60.31
CA SER A 451 16.82 -4.44 -61.23
C SER A 451 15.41 -4.31 -60.62
N GLY A 452 14.59 -3.43 -61.21
CA GLY A 452 13.30 -3.78 -61.82
C GLY A 452 12.11 -4.16 -60.92
N GLU A 453 11.15 -3.23 -60.87
CA GLU A 453 9.76 -3.36 -60.39
C GLU A 453 9.06 -4.71 -60.69
N GLN A 454 8.51 -5.33 -59.65
CA GLN A 454 7.26 -6.09 -59.72
C GLN A 454 6.39 -5.75 -58.51
N GLU A 455 5.15 -5.32 -58.77
CA GLU A 455 4.09 -5.21 -57.77
C GLU A 455 3.88 -6.58 -57.10
N GLU A 456 4.26 -6.68 -55.82
CA GLU A 456 3.78 -7.74 -54.93
C GLU A 456 2.76 -7.15 -53.95
N SER A 457 1.63 -7.85 -53.83
CA SER A 457 0.59 -7.58 -52.83
C SER A 457 1.18 -7.66 -51.40
N PRO A 458 0.66 -6.88 -50.43
CA PRO A 458 1.30 -6.76 -49.12
C PRO A 458 1.20 -8.09 -48.35
N GLU A 459 2.36 -8.61 -47.97
CA GLU A 459 2.50 -9.69 -46.99
C GLU A 459 2.33 -9.13 -45.57
N LYS A 460 1.57 -9.85 -44.72
CA LYS A 460 1.33 -9.69 -43.27
C LYS A 460 1.51 -8.26 -42.69
N GLY A 461 0.40 -7.54 -42.54
CA GLY A 461 0.38 -6.26 -41.86
C GLY A 461 0.73 -6.38 -40.38
N GLU A 462 1.83 -5.74 -39.99
CA GLU A 462 2.13 -5.34 -38.62
C GLU A 462 1.15 -4.21 -38.23
N LEU A 463 0.60 -4.27 -37.01
CA LEU A 463 -0.29 -3.23 -36.49
C LEU A 463 0.55 -2.03 -36.07
N TYR A 464 0.11 -0.82 -36.39
CA TYR A 464 0.74 0.41 -35.89
C TYR A 464 -0.16 1.04 -34.84
N PHE A 465 0.35 1.27 -33.63
CA PHE A 465 -0.42 1.85 -32.53
C PHE A 465 -0.19 3.36 -32.50
N ASN A 466 -1.29 4.11 -32.51
CA ASN A 466 -1.25 5.55 -32.56
C ASN A 466 -1.06 6.16 -31.17
N ASP A 467 -1.70 5.62 -30.13
CA ASP A 467 -1.41 5.95 -28.74
C ASP A 467 -2.12 4.93 -27.82
N ALA A 468 -1.84 4.99 -26.52
CA ALA A 468 -2.51 4.20 -25.51
C ALA A 468 -2.66 4.96 -24.21
N PHE A 469 -3.66 4.58 -23.41
CA PHE A 469 -3.74 5.02 -22.02
C PHE A 469 -4.13 3.88 -21.10
N GLN A 470 -3.70 3.95 -19.85
CA GLN A 470 -4.14 3.04 -18.81
C GLN A 470 -5.34 3.62 -18.06
N ASN A 471 -6.46 2.90 -18.06
CA ASN A 471 -7.68 3.34 -17.38
C ASN A 471 -7.56 3.12 -15.86
N MET A 472 -7.74 4.18 -15.08
CA MET A 472 -7.65 4.14 -13.61
C MET A 472 -8.73 3.26 -12.96
N GLY A 473 -9.93 3.19 -13.55
CA GLY A 473 -11.08 2.51 -12.94
C GLY A 473 -10.98 0.98 -13.02
N ASN A 474 -10.64 0.44 -14.20
CA ASN A 474 -10.56 -1.00 -14.44
C ASN A 474 -9.12 -1.54 -14.59
N LYS A 475 -8.12 -0.65 -14.54
CA LYS A 475 -6.68 -0.95 -14.63
C LYS A 475 -6.19 -1.52 -15.96
N LYS A 476 -7.06 -1.59 -16.98
CA LYS A 476 -6.72 -2.09 -18.32
C LYS A 476 -6.04 -1.01 -19.15
N ILE A 477 -5.16 -1.41 -20.04
CA ILE A 477 -4.53 -0.51 -21.02
C ILE A 477 -5.31 -0.58 -22.31
N TYR A 478 -5.65 0.58 -22.87
CA TYR A 478 -6.39 0.71 -24.11
C TYR A 478 -5.43 1.20 -25.18
N PHE A 479 -5.09 0.33 -26.13
CA PHE A 479 -4.23 0.65 -27.27
C PHE A 479 -5.10 0.98 -28.48
N PHE A 480 -4.81 2.08 -29.18
CA PHE A 480 -5.56 2.53 -30.35
C PHE A 480 -4.72 2.33 -31.62
N SER A 481 -5.33 1.80 -32.67
CA SER A 481 -4.69 1.54 -33.96
C SER A 481 -5.71 1.72 -35.07
N ASP A 482 -5.45 2.65 -35.99
CA ASP A 482 -6.39 3.07 -37.04
C ASP A 482 -7.80 3.32 -36.47
N ASN A 483 -8.80 2.54 -36.89
CA ASN A 483 -10.20 2.65 -36.47
C ASN A 483 -10.59 1.65 -35.37
N GLN A 484 -9.62 0.98 -34.77
CA GLN A 484 -9.81 -0.06 -33.78
C GLN A 484 -9.09 0.27 -32.48
N TYR A 485 -9.50 -0.42 -31.42
CA TYR A 485 -8.79 -0.40 -30.16
C TYR A 485 -8.73 -1.81 -29.55
N PHE A 486 -7.72 -2.02 -28.72
CA PHE A 486 -7.44 -3.24 -28.01
C PHE A 486 -7.46 -2.94 -26.52
N ARG A 487 -7.93 -3.89 -25.71
CA ARG A 487 -7.86 -3.79 -24.25
C ARG A 487 -6.93 -4.85 -23.72
N TYR A 488 -5.83 -4.42 -23.11
CA TYR A 488 -4.79 -5.26 -22.57
C TYR A 488 -4.92 -5.40 -21.05
N ASP A 489 -4.77 -6.62 -20.56
CA ASP A 489 -4.83 -6.96 -19.15
C ASP A 489 -3.45 -7.21 -18.57
N LEU A 490 -2.73 -6.14 -18.21
CA LEU A 490 -1.38 -6.24 -17.67
C LEU A 490 -1.32 -7.03 -16.35
N TYR A 491 -2.32 -6.86 -15.46
CA TYR A 491 -2.29 -7.44 -14.11
C TYR A 491 -2.95 -8.81 -13.98
N GLY A 492 -3.72 -9.24 -14.99
CA GLY A 492 -4.41 -10.51 -14.99
C GLY A 492 -3.78 -11.50 -15.96
N SER A 493 -4.26 -11.50 -17.20
CA SER A 493 -3.81 -12.47 -18.20
C SER A 493 -2.51 -12.13 -18.92
N ASP A 494 -1.99 -10.91 -18.73
CA ASP A 494 -0.84 -10.34 -19.44
C ASP A 494 -0.93 -10.54 -20.95
N LYS A 495 -2.08 -10.13 -21.50
CA LYS A 495 -2.38 -10.15 -22.94
C LYS A 495 -3.63 -9.33 -23.26
N VAL A 496 -3.89 -9.13 -24.55
CA VAL A 496 -5.16 -8.60 -25.06
C VAL A 496 -6.35 -9.50 -24.66
N ASP A 497 -7.42 -8.86 -24.20
CA ASP A 497 -8.69 -9.51 -23.90
C ASP A 497 -9.29 -10.18 -25.14
N SER A 498 -9.88 -11.37 -24.97
CA SER A 498 -10.26 -12.25 -26.10
C SER A 498 -11.33 -11.71 -27.06
N ASP A 499 -12.04 -10.66 -26.69
CA ASP A 499 -13.10 -10.02 -27.47
C ASP A 499 -12.63 -8.77 -28.24
N TYR A 500 -11.32 -8.56 -28.35
CA TYR A 500 -10.66 -7.46 -29.05
C TYR A 500 -9.87 -7.95 -30.29
N PRO A 501 -9.59 -7.07 -31.28
CA PRO A 501 -9.92 -5.64 -31.33
C PRO A 501 -11.40 -5.35 -31.53
N LYS A 502 -11.81 -4.13 -31.14
CA LYS A 502 -13.14 -3.58 -31.38
C LYS A 502 -13.05 -2.28 -32.16
N GLU A 503 -14.08 -1.99 -32.96
CA GLU A 503 -14.15 -0.72 -33.68
C GLU A 503 -14.46 0.44 -32.72
N ILE A 504 -13.76 1.56 -32.91
CA ILE A 504 -13.92 2.75 -32.06
C ILE A 504 -15.36 3.29 -32.17
N SER A 505 -15.84 3.47 -33.41
CA SER A 505 -17.16 4.07 -33.70
C SER A 505 -18.36 3.28 -33.16
N GLU A 506 -18.20 1.99 -32.87
CA GLU A 506 -19.27 1.13 -32.34
C GLU A 506 -19.26 1.01 -30.82
N ASN A 507 -18.15 1.38 -30.17
CA ASN A 507 -17.90 1.07 -28.75
C ASN A 507 -17.52 2.28 -27.89
N TRP A 508 -17.32 3.46 -28.50
CA TRP A 508 -17.15 4.73 -27.80
C TRP A 508 -18.25 5.70 -28.25
N ASN A 509 -19.33 5.83 -27.48
CA ASN A 509 -20.51 6.57 -27.93
C ASN A 509 -20.22 8.06 -28.08
N ASP A 510 -20.73 8.64 -29.18
CA ASP A 510 -20.59 10.06 -29.50
C ASP A 510 -19.14 10.54 -29.72
N LEU A 511 -18.16 9.62 -29.80
CA LEU A 511 -16.79 9.95 -30.19
C LEU A 511 -16.76 10.22 -31.71
N PRO A 512 -16.39 11.44 -32.16
CA PRO A 512 -16.52 11.84 -33.56
C PRO A 512 -15.33 11.41 -34.44
N PHE A 513 -14.28 10.86 -33.83
CA PHE A 513 -13.02 10.55 -34.50
C PHE A 513 -12.99 9.12 -35.03
N GLU A 514 -12.51 8.96 -36.27
CA GLU A 514 -12.30 7.63 -36.87
C GLU A 514 -11.01 6.98 -36.36
N SER A 515 -9.99 7.78 -36.04
CA SER A 515 -8.73 7.38 -35.42
C SER A 515 -8.36 8.34 -34.30
N ILE A 516 -7.56 7.85 -33.36
CA ILE A 516 -7.04 8.65 -32.24
C ILE A 516 -5.56 8.85 -32.48
N ASP A 517 -5.08 10.09 -32.37
CA ASP A 517 -3.67 10.43 -32.53
C ASP A 517 -2.97 10.43 -31.18
N ALA A 518 -3.61 11.00 -30.15
CA ALA A 518 -3.12 10.92 -28.77
C ALA A 518 -4.27 10.79 -27.77
N VAL A 519 -3.99 10.21 -26.61
CA VAL A 519 -4.98 10.02 -25.55
C VAL A 519 -4.36 10.03 -24.16
N PHE A 520 -4.98 10.76 -23.24
CA PHE A 520 -4.64 10.63 -21.82
C PHE A 520 -5.88 10.67 -20.92
N GLN A 521 -5.80 10.04 -19.76
CA GLN A 521 -6.81 10.17 -18.71
C GLN A 521 -6.40 11.22 -17.68
N ARG A 522 -7.27 12.21 -17.44
CA ARG A 522 -7.05 13.23 -16.42
C ARG A 522 -7.32 12.62 -15.04
N MET A 523 -6.37 12.77 -14.11
CA MET A 523 -6.31 12.00 -12.87
C MET A 523 -7.21 12.59 -11.77
N ASP A 524 -7.54 13.88 -11.84
CA ASP A 524 -8.35 14.60 -10.85
C ASP A 524 -9.86 14.33 -10.98
N ASN A 525 -10.35 14.07 -12.20
CA ASN A 525 -11.77 13.88 -12.50
C ASN A 525 -12.08 12.62 -13.32
N GLY A 526 -11.06 11.85 -13.71
CA GLY A 526 -11.21 10.60 -14.45
C GLY A 526 -11.66 10.74 -15.90
N LYS A 527 -11.81 11.96 -16.43
CA LYS A 527 -12.20 12.20 -17.84
C LYS A 527 -11.05 11.83 -18.78
N VAL A 528 -11.39 11.24 -19.92
CA VAL A 528 -10.41 10.88 -20.95
C VAL A 528 -10.41 11.95 -22.03
N TYR A 529 -9.22 12.39 -22.43
CA TYR A 529 -9.03 13.39 -23.47
C TYR A 529 -8.48 12.68 -24.70
N PHE A 530 -9.26 12.67 -25.78
CA PHE A 530 -8.87 12.09 -27.06
C PHE A 530 -8.52 13.21 -28.04
N PHE A 531 -7.41 13.08 -28.75
CA PHE A 531 -6.92 14.03 -29.75
C PHE A 531 -6.94 13.38 -31.13
N SER A 532 -7.34 14.14 -32.15
CA SER A 532 -7.31 13.73 -33.55
C SER A 532 -7.19 14.95 -34.45
N GLY A 533 -6.14 15.00 -35.27
CA GLY A 533 -5.74 16.17 -36.05
C GLY A 533 -5.54 17.38 -35.15
N ASN A 534 -6.28 18.46 -35.43
CA ASN A 534 -6.22 19.71 -34.67
C ASN A 534 -7.35 19.86 -33.65
N GLU A 535 -8.11 18.79 -33.38
CA GLU A 535 -9.24 18.77 -32.47
C GLU A 535 -9.03 17.79 -31.32
N TYR A 536 -9.76 18.01 -30.24
CA TYR A 536 -9.84 17.07 -29.12
C TYR A 536 -11.26 16.99 -28.57
N VAL A 537 -11.55 15.90 -27.87
CA VAL A 537 -12.77 15.73 -27.08
C VAL A 537 -12.45 15.40 -25.63
N ARG A 538 -13.39 15.70 -24.73
CA ARG A 538 -13.39 15.18 -23.36
C ARG A 538 -14.50 14.13 -23.21
N TYR A 539 -14.14 12.95 -22.76
CA TYR A 539 -15.00 11.78 -22.69
C TYR A 539 -15.26 11.34 -21.24
N ASP A 540 -16.51 11.04 -20.94
CA ASP A 540 -16.94 10.47 -19.68
C ASP A 540 -17.02 8.95 -19.78
N MET A 541 -16.04 8.25 -19.20
CA MET A 541 -16.04 6.79 -19.21
C MET A 541 -17.13 6.16 -18.31
N ASN A 542 -17.67 6.89 -17.33
CA ASN A 542 -18.71 6.34 -16.45
C ASN A 542 -20.07 6.38 -17.13
N ASN A 543 -20.35 7.47 -17.86
CA ASN A 543 -21.59 7.63 -18.61
C ASN A 543 -21.50 7.11 -20.05
N ASP A 544 -20.29 6.72 -20.48
CA ASP A 544 -19.98 6.23 -21.81
C ASP A 544 -20.45 7.20 -22.91
N CYS A 545 -20.05 8.47 -22.79
CA CYS A 545 -20.39 9.51 -23.75
C CYS A 545 -19.37 10.66 -23.77
N MET A 546 -19.28 11.36 -24.90
CA MET A 546 -18.57 12.63 -25.02
C MET A 546 -19.30 13.74 -24.23
N ASP A 547 -18.54 14.62 -23.56
CA ASP A 547 -19.11 15.81 -22.92
C ASP A 547 -19.70 16.80 -23.96
N GLU A 548 -20.70 17.57 -23.56
CA GLU A 548 -21.29 18.62 -24.41
C GLU A 548 -20.24 19.68 -24.82
N ASP A 549 -20.44 20.31 -25.98
CA ASP A 549 -19.57 21.34 -26.58
C ASP A 549 -18.19 20.86 -27.09
N TYR A 550 -18.06 19.57 -27.39
CA TYR A 550 -16.93 18.96 -28.10
C TYR A 550 -17.37 18.42 -29.48
N PRO A 551 -16.44 18.22 -30.46
CA PRO A 551 -15.00 18.48 -30.40
C PRO A 551 -14.64 19.97 -30.38
N ARG A 552 -13.43 20.27 -29.93
CA ARG A 552 -12.87 21.62 -29.88
C ARG A 552 -11.48 21.67 -30.49
N GLU A 553 -11.10 22.82 -31.05
CA GLU A 553 -9.76 23.03 -31.58
C GLU A 553 -8.72 23.13 -30.46
N ILE A 554 -7.56 22.50 -30.66
CA ILE A 554 -6.45 22.49 -29.71
C ILE A 554 -5.94 23.92 -29.47
N SER A 555 -5.64 24.65 -30.55
CA SER A 555 -5.06 26.00 -30.51
C SER A 555 -5.92 27.05 -29.79
N GLU A 556 -7.23 26.83 -29.67
CA GLU A 556 -8.15 27.76 -28.99
C GLU A 556 -8.40 27.41 -27.51
N ASN A 557 -8.04 26.20 -27.07
CA ASN A 557 -8.46 25.66 -25.76
C ASN A 557 -7.30 25.10 -24.91
N TRP A 558 -6.10 25.00 -25.46
CA TRP A 558 -4.87 24.67 -24.72
C TRP A 558 -3.92 25.87 -24.78
N ASN A 559 -3.99 26.74 -23.76
CA ASN A 559 -3.31 28.04 -23.83
C ASN A 559 -1.79 27.89 -23.89
N ASP A 560 -1.17 28.64 -24.79
CA ASP A 560 0.27 28.67 -25.03
C ASP A 560 0.88 27.34 -25.50
N LEU A 561 0.06 26.33 -25.81
CA LEU A 561 0.53 25.09 -26.43
C LEU A 561 0.85 25.35 -27.92
N PRO A 562 2.09 25.13 -28.40
CA PRO A 562 2.50 25.52 -29.75
C PRO A 562 2.20 24.46 -30.83
N PHE A 563 1.54 23.37 -30.45
CA PHE A 563 1.31 22.21 -31.30
C PHE A 563 -0.08 22.26 -31.95
N ASP A 564 -0.12 22.05 -33.26
CA ASP A 564 -1.37 21.94 -34.03
C ASP A 564 -1.96 20.52 -33.98
N SER A 565 -1.15 19.51 -33.66
CA SER A 565 -1.52 18.11 -33.44
C SER A 565 -0.66 17.52 -32.32
N ILE A 566 -1.09 16.41 -31.73
CA ILE A 566 -0.40 15.75 -30.63
C ILE A 566 -0.13 14.31 -31.04
N ASP A 567 1.13 13.89 -30.97
CA ASP A 567 1.57 12.54 -31.33
C ASP A 567 1.42 11.58 -30.15
N ALA A 568 1.73 12.05 -28.93
CA ALA A 568 1.51 11.27 -27.72
C ALA A 568 1.22 12.19 -26.53
N ALA A 569 0.47 11.70 -25.54
CA ALA A 569 0.24 12.46 -24.32
C ALA A 569 0.08 11.58 -23.08
N PHE A 570 0.63 12.02 -21.96
CA PHE A 570 0.31 11.42 -20.66
C PHE A 570 0.20 12.47 -19.56
N HIS A 571 -0.64 12.18 -18.57
CA HIS A 571 -0.79 13.00 -17.37
C HIS A 571 0.06 12.42 -16.24
N LYS A 572 1.04 13.19 -15.75
CA LYS A 572 1.93 12.75 -14.67
C LYS A 572 1.16 12.61 -13.36
N GLN A 573 1.12 11.41 -12.84
CA GLN A 573 0.43 11.07 -11.60
C GLN A 573 0.92 11.91 -10.41
N GLY A 574 -0.02 12.25 -9.54
CA GLY A 574 0.26 13.09 -8.36
C GLY A 574 0.51 14.57 -8.66
N THR A 575 0.38 15.02 -9.92
CA THR A 575 0.62 16.41 -10.32
C THR A 575 -0.51 16.95 -11.19
N SER A 576 -0.50 18.25 -11.49
CA SER A 576 -1.35 18.87 -12.51
C SER A 576 -0.72 18.86 -13.91
N LYS A 577 0.42 18.18 -14.09
CA LYS A 577 1.27 18.33 -15.28
C LYS A 577 0.98 17.28 -16.35
N VAL A 578 0.57 17.72 -17.53
CA VAL A 578 0.41 16.88 -18.73
C VAL A 578 1.61 17.10 -19.64
N TYR A 579 2.14 16.03 -20.19
CA TYR A 579 3.22 16.05 -21.15
C TYR A 579 2.64 15.74 -22.53
N PHE A 580 2.87 16.65 -23.46
CA PHE A 580 2.43 16.55 -24.85
C PHE A 580 3.67 16.41 -25.74
N PHE A 581 3.68 15.42 -26.64
CA PHE A 581 4.75 15.19 -27.60
C PHE A 581 4.24 15.51 -29.01
N SER A 582 5.07 16.16 -29.81
CA SER A 582 4.77 16.50 -31.20
C SER A 582 6.08 16.66 -31.99
N GLY A 583 6.35 15.76 -32.92
CA GLY A 583 7.62 15.68 -33.63
C GLY A 583 8.77 15.41 -32.67
N THR A 584 9.83 16.23 -32.74
CA THR A 584 11.01 16.12 -31.87
C THR A 584 10.90 16.93 -30.58
N GLU A 585 9.79 17.62 -30.39
CA GLU A 585 9.57 18.51 -29.24
C GLU A 585 8.52 17.93 -28.28
N TYR A 586 8.61 18.35 -27.02
CA TYR A 586 7.56 18.11 -26.03
C TYR A 586 7.26 19.38 -25.22
N ALA A 587 6.02 19.48 -24.76
CA ALA A 587 5.54 20.56 -23.91
C ALA A 587 5.04 20.01 -22.58
N ARG A 588 5.30 20.74 -21.49
CA ARG A 588 4.75 20.46 -20.16
C ARG A 588 3.64 21.47 -19.85
N TYR A 589 2.41 21.00 -19.74
CA TYR A 589 1.21 21.82 -19.54
C TYR A 589 0.69 21.70 -18.11
N ASP A 590 0.29 22.81 -17.49
CA ASP A 590 -0.28 22.82 -16.16
C ASP A 590 -1.81 22.96 -16.21
N LEU A 591 -2.51 21.90 -15.84
CA LEU A 591 -3.99 21.86 -15.83
C LEU A 591 -4.63 22.80 -14.79
N ASN A 592 -3.90 23.20 -13.74
CA ASN A 592 -4.43 24.11 -12.72
C ASN A 592 -4.35 25.57 -13.16
N ASN A 593 -3.24 25.93 -13.80
CA ASN A 593 -3.03 27.28 -14.34
C ASN A 593 -3.61 27.45 -15.75
N ASP A 594 -3.96 26.33 -16.39
CA ASP A 594 -4.47 26.26 -17.76
C ASP A 594 -3.52 26.95 -18.75
N CYS A 595 -2.24 26.63 -18.68
CA CYS A 595 -1.21 27.14 -19.59
C CYS A 595 0.00 26.20 -19.66
N MET A 596 0.77 26.32 -20.74
CA MET A 596 2.10 25.70 -20.83
C MET A 596 3.06 26.31 -19.79
N ASP A 597 3.94 25.50 -19.20
CA ASP A 597 5.00 25.98 -18.30
C ASP A 597 6.01 26.87 -19.04
N GLU A 598 6.61 27.82 -18.32
CA GLU A 598 7.72 28.63 -18.85
C GLU A 598 8.90 27.74 -19.29
N ASP A 599 9.62 28.17 -20.33
CA ASP A 599 10.77 27.47 -20.94
C ASP A 599 10.43 26.15 -21.70
N TYR A 600 9.15 25.97 -22.08
CA TYR A 600 8.69 24.95 -23.02
C TYR A 600 8.22 25.58 -24.36
N PRO A 601 8.16 24.83 -25.46
CA PRO A 601 8.53 23.42 -25.62
C PRO A 601 10.05 23.20 -25.58
N LYS A 602 10.47 21.94 -25.40
CA LYS A 602 11.89 21.53 -25.39
C LYS A 602 12.10 20.35 -26.32
N GLU A 603 13.33 20.16 -26.79
CA GLU A 603 13.72 19.00 -27.57
C GLU A 603 13.69 17.73 -26.70
N ILE A 604 13.13 16.65 -27.24
CA ILE A 604 13.01 15.36 -26.55
C ILE A 604 14.40 14.80 -26.20
N SER A 605 15.34 14.90 -27.15
CA SER A 605 16.72 14.41 -27.01
C SER A 605 17.51 15.06 -25.87
N GLU A 606 17.14 16.28 -25.46
CA GLU A 606 17.83 17.00 -24.38
C GLU A 606 17.27 16.69 -22.99
N ALA A 607 16.04 16.15 -22.91
CA ALA A 607 15.30 16.03 -21.66
C ALA A 607 15.05 14.59 -21.20
N TRP A 608 14.86 13.65 -22.12
CA TRP A 608 14.35 12.32 -21.79
C TRP A 608 15.37 11.19 -21.97
N ASN A 609 16.57 11.47 -22.47
CA ASN A 609 17.62 10.47 -22.72
C ASN A 609 17.08 9.20 -23.42
N LEU A 610 16.23 9.38 -24.43
CA LEU A 610 15.59 8.29 -25.16
C LEU A 610 16.49 7.82 -26.31
N PRO A 611 16.41 6.53 -26.70
CA PRO A 611 17.14 6.02 -27.86
C PRO A 611 16.54 6.48 -29.21
N PHE A 612 15.48 7.29 -29.19
CA PHE A 612 14.77 7.81 -30.34
C PHE A 612 14.40 9.30 -30.15
N ASP A 613 14.21 10.00 -31.27
CA ASP A 613 13.98 11.45 -31.30
C ASP A 613 12.50 11.85 -31.27
N THR A 614 11.57 10.90 -31.44
CA THR A 614 10.11 11.12 -31.48
C THR A 614 9.39 10.14 -30.56
N VAL A 615 8.22 10.52 -30.05
CA VAL A 615 7.39 9.64 -29.19
C VAL A 615 6.02 9.49 -29.85
N ASP A 616 5.74 8.29 -30.34
CA ASP A 616 4.48 7.96 -31.04
C ASP A 616 3.40 7.54 -30.05
N MET A 617 3.75 7.02 -28.88
CA MET A 617 2.78 6.60 -27.86
C MET A 617 3.41 6.74 -26.49
N ALA A 618 2.63 7.20 -25.51
CA ALA A 618 3.13 7.38 -24.15
C ALA A 618 2.04 7.19 -23.10
N PHE A 619 2.28 6.32 -22.12
CA PHE A 619 1.42 6.23 -20.94
C PHE A 619 2.20 5.91 -19.68
N GLN A 620 1.78 6.52 -18.57
CA GLN A 620 2.31 6.18 -17.25
C GLN A 620 1.55 4.98 -16.67
N ARG A 621 2.29 3.99 -16.14
CA ARG A 621 1.72 2.87 -15.39
C ARG A 621 1.05 3.38 -14.11
N ILE A 622 -0.16 2.93 -13.81
CA ILE A 622 -0.96 3.41 -12.66
C ILE A 622 -0.42 3.00 -11.28
N ASP A 623 0.55 2.10 -11.23
CA ASP A 623 1.06 1.49 -10.01
C ASP A 623 2.53 1.81 -9.74
N ASN A 624 3.20 2.58 -10.61
CA ASN A 624 4.54 3.08 -10.38
C ASN A 624 4.85 4.38 -11.16
N ASN A 625 6.08 4.87 -11.05
CA ASN A 625 6.54 6.08 -11.74
C ASN A 625 7.13 5.81 -13.14
N ILE A 626 6.78 4.68 -13.74
CA ILE A 626 7.27 4.31 -15.08
C ILE A 626 6.32 4.83 -16.15
N VAL A 627 6.89 5.55 -17.11
CA VAL A 627 6.23 5.91 -18.37
C VAL A 627 6.77 4.99 -19.45
N TYR A 628 5.87 4.28 -20.13
CA TYR A 628 6.23 3.57 -21.34
C TYR A 628 6.19 4.58 -22.48
N MET A 629 7.31 4.74 -23.18
CA MET A 629 7.44 5.61 -24.35
C MET A 629 7.81 4.75 -25.55
N PHE A 630 7.07 4.93 -26.65
CA PHE A 630 7.21 4.10 -27.84
C PHE A 630 7.57 4.96 -29.05
N CYS A 631 8.32 4.37 -29.97
CA CYS A 631 8.59 4.88 -31.31
C CYS A 631 8.53 3.70 -32.27
N GLY A 632 7.52 3.67 -33.15
CA GLY A 632 7.24 2.50 -33.98
C GLY A 632 6.92 1.24 -33.17
N ASP A 633 7.69 0.16 -33.41
CA ASP A 633 7.56 -1.12 -32.71
C ASP A 633 8.55 -1.27 -31.54
N GLU A 634 9.23 -0.19 -31.16
CA GLU A 634 10.21 -0.16 -30.08
C GLU A 634 9.73 0.69 -28.90
N TYR A 635 10.14 0.34 -27.68
CA TYR A 635 9.79 1.10 -26.49
C TYR A 635 10.85 1.05 -25.40
N VAL A 636 10.80 2.06 -24.53
CA VAL A 636 11.58 2.11 -23.29
C VAL A 636 10.67 2.34 -22.09
N ARG A 637 11.14 1.96 -20.90
CA ARG A 637 10.48 2.27 -19.63
C ARG A 637 11.24 3.40 -18.97
N TYR A 638 10.69 4.60 -19.05
CA TYR A 638 11.28 5.80 -18.47
C TYR A 638 10.82 5.97 -17.01
N ASN A 639 11.76 6.08 -16.08
CA ASN A 639 11.47 6.28 -14.68
C ASN A 639 11.48 7.78 -14.33
N LEU A 640 10.31 8.30 -13.99
CA LEU A 640 10.11 9.72 -13.65
C LEU A 640 10.74 10.14 -12.30
N SER A 641 11.21 9.20 -11.48
CA SER A 641 11.80 9.50 -10.16
C SER A 641 13.28 9.88 -10.27
N ASN A 642 14.03 9.23 -11.15
CA ASN A 642 15.47 9.42 -11.32
C ASN A 642 15.84 9.94 -12.71
N ASP A 643 14.84 10.20 -13.56
CA ASP A 643 14.98 10.73 -14.91
C ASP A 643 15.84 9.83 -15.84
N THR A 644 15.73 8.50 -15.70
CA THR A 644 16.47 7.51 -16.52
C THR A 644 15.57 6.51 -17.24
N THR A 645 16.03 5.99 -18.38
CA THR A 645 15.49 4.76 -18.97
C THR A 645 15.98 3.54 -18.18
N ASP A 646 15.21 2.46 -18.22
CA ASP A 646 15.55 1.20 -17.56
C ASP A 646 16.70 0.43 -18.24
N LYS A 647 16.95 0.70 -19.51
CA LYS A 647 17.98 0.12 -20.36
C LYS A 647 18.44 1.12 -21.42
N ASP A 648 19.64 0.89 -21.98
CA ASP A 648 20.19 1.70 -23.07
C ASP A 648 19.59 1.34 -24.44
N GLU A 649 19.20 0.07 -24.65
CA GLU A 649 18.57 -0.41 -25.88
C GLU A 649 17.06 -0.57 -25.70
N PRO A 650 16.23 -0.15 -26.67
CA PRO A 650 14.78 -0.29 -26.59
C PRO A 650 14.34 -1.76 -26.74
N ASP A 651 13.23 -2.11 -26.07
CA ASP A 651 12.59 -3.41 -26.20
C ASP A 651 11.62 -3.41 -27.40
N ASN A 652 11.52 -4.53 -28.12
CA ASN A 652 10.49 -4.68 -29.16
C ASN A 652 9.11 -4.91 -28.53
N PHE A 653 8.10 -4.19 -29.02
CA PHE A 653 6.71 -4.25 -28.57
C PHE A 653 6.15 -5.67 -28.69
N TYR A 654 6.31 -6.31 -29.84
CA TYR A 654 5.68 -7.61 -30.12
C TYR A 654 6.28 -8.78 -29.34
N ASP A 655 7.49 -8.61 -28.83
CA ASP A 655 8.16 -9.61 -27.99
C ASP A 655 7.64 -9.59 -26.55
N ASN A 656 7.10 -8.46 -26.08
CA ASN A 656 6.76 -8.23 -24.67
C ASN A 656 5.26 -8.00 -24.42
N TRP A 657 4.51 -7.62 -25.45
CA TRP A 657 3.07 -7.32 -25.37
C TRP A 657 2.27 -8.40 -26.10
N TYR A 658 1.63 -9.29 -25.35
CA TYR A 658 1.02 -10.50 -25.93
C TYR A 658 -0.42 -10.30 -26.44
N GLY A 659 -0.74 -10.99 -27.53
CA GLY A 659 -2.13 -11.13 -28.00
C GLY A 659 -2.62 -10.07 -28.98
N PHE A 660 -1.72 -9.28 -29.55
CA PHE A 660 -1.97 -8.39 -30.68
C PHE A 660 -1.96 -9.14 -32.02
#